data_AF-A0A9D4ECQ6-F1
#
_entry.id   AF-A0A9D4ECQ6-F1
#
_cell.length_a   1.000
_cell.length_b   1.000
_cell.length_c   1.000
_cell.angle_alpha   90.00
_cell.angle_beta   90.00
_cell.angle_gamma   90.00
#
_symmetry.space_group_name_H-M   'P 1'
#
loop_
_entity.id
_entity.type
_entity.pdbx_description
1 polymer ?
#
loop_
_entity_poly.entity_id
_entity_poly.type
_entity_poly.pdbx_seq_one_letter_code
_entity_poly.pdbx_strand_id
1 'polypeptide(L)'
;MEEVLKPQSTNNDVNFEPLVVMEFALNTNQAAIEWMITKLQASSERNGAELCVTAVRMEHNQGQTETVLLIGGRTERLLLGAEMMGLMKEYRDGNLREFTSIDINNFRGADNPDGILSMAEKQKIIFRELENIRATDEDEHVPGYEFIKLYPGRTIVKKMLSSDIVKTLFPIHDQDFLKKLGAEWYKRPLSSQPIEKIKYYFGEKLGIYFAFLGFYTISLIPPALIGFLYWITSWQNLYREAIFAVFNLIWATVFLEAWKRYCAELAFKWGCTDFVSSKFEEPRANFHGHMGRNPVTQKPEPVFPKSQQLLRFYGVTVPVLFLCLTCAFYAMLGYFWLQAIVDRWYLEDKSWLNKIDTFMPTVVYAVVIAILNAIYRKVATILNEFENHRLQTSYDNHMILKLILFEFINCFISLFYVAFYLQDMKLLKSHLMALLITTQILGQVQESVVPFLFQRRRAHRLQQAVRKLETAQSVSYSNGDVGQDLLRQVSIESSMDQYRGTQDDYLEMFLQFGYVFLFSSVFPLAAMWALINNVTEIRSDAFKMCRVFQRPFTESAANIGAWQMAFELVSVLAVMTNCALIGMNPEVQRLLPSDITAVNVLIIFVAVEHILLALKMAVAYFIPDVPDWVEVEVAKIAYQSKLALQKEQIQRSAASKRKAEVISTI
;
A
#
# COMPACT_ATOMS: atom_id res chain seq x y z
N MET A 1 -21.33 -24.95 -38.54
CA MET A 1 -22.17 -25.20 -37.35
C MET A 1 -21.39 -24.72 -36.14
N GLU A 2 -21.13 -23.42 -35.99
CA GLU A 2 -22.10 -22.31 -35.90
C GLU A 2 -22.94 -22.42 -34.61
N GLU A 3 -22.34 -22.00 -33.49
CA GLU A 3 -22.96 -21.30 -32.35
C GLU A 3 -21.89 -21.04 -31.28
N VAL A 4 -20.99 -20.09 -31.55
CA VAL A 4 -20.23 -19.40 -30.49
C VAL A 4 -21.06 -18.15 -30.17
N LEU A 5 -22.04 -18.34 -29.30
CA LEU A 5 -22.96 -17.29 -28.86
C LEU A 5 -22.19 -16.22 -28.06
N LYS A 6 -22.11 -15.05 -28.70
CA LYS A 6 -21.95 -13.67 -28.22
C LYS A 6 -21.84 -13.46 -26.70
N PRO A 7 -21.01 -12.52 -26.22
CA PRO A 7 -21.20 -11.99 -24.87
C PRO A 7 -22.61 -11.41 -24.80
N GLN A 8 -23.44 -11.96 -23.91
CA GLN A 8 -24.72 -11.35 -23.58
C GLN A 8 -24.42 -10.01 -22.95
N SER A 9 -24.54 -8.95 -23.76
CA SER A 9 -24.74 -7.59 -23.31
C SER A 9 -25.98 -7.61 -22.43
N THR A 10 -25.79 -7.52 -21.12
CA THR A 10 -26.85 -7.10 -20.22
C THR A 10 -27.33 -5.74 -20.73
N ASN A 11 -28.60 -5.65 -21.13
CA ASN A 11 -29.28 -4.40 -21.45
C ASN A 11 -29.13 -3.47 -20.23
N ASN A 12 -28.12 -2.60 -20.27
CA ASN A 12 -28.07 -1.42 -19.44
C ASN A 12 -28.64 -0.32 -20.33
N ASP A 13 -29.84 0.15 -20.03
CA ASP A 13 -30.51 1.29 -20.70
C ASP A 13 -29.81 2.64 -20.37
N VAL A 14 -28.51 2.61 -20.10
CA VAL A 14 -27.59 3.74 -19.98
C VAL A 14 -26.68 3.72 -21.20
N ASN A 15 -26.58 4.84 -21.91
CA ASN A 15 -25.88 4.98 -23.19
C ASN A 15 -24.33 4.79 -23.11
N PHE A 16 -23.81 4.35 -21.96
CA PHE A 16 -22.39 4.16 -21.66
C PHE A 16 -22.20 3.19 -20.48
N GLU A 17 -21.00 2.59 -20.37
CA GLU A 17 -20.63 1.73 -19.23
C GLU A 17 -20.31 2.57 -17.98
N PRO A 18 -21.04 2.41 -16.86
CA PRO A 18 -20.76 3.12 -15.62
C PRO A 18 -19.55 2.51 -14.92
N LEU A 19 -18.57 3.35 -14.57
CA LEU A 19 -17.27 2.90 -14.08
C LEU A 19 -16.95 3.42 -12.66
N VAL A 20 -17.41 4.64 -12.35
CA VAL A 20 -17.15 5.32 -11.07
C VAL A 20 -18.46 5.84 -10.51
N VAL A 21 -18.61 5.77 -9.18
CA VAL A 21 -19.78 6.25 -8.45
C VAL A 21 -19.36 7.42 -7.56
N MET A 22 -20.12 8.51 -7.62
CA MET A 22 -20.02 9.65 -6.71
C MET A 22 -21.31 9.76 -5.90
N GLU A 23 -21.21 9.57 -4.59
CA GLU A 23 -22.32 9.62 -3.65
C GLU A 23 -22.32 10.94 -2.89
N PHE A 24 -23.42 11.67 -2.93
CA PHE A 24 -23.59 12.92 -2.19
C PHE A 24 -24.12 12.67 -0.78
N ALA A 25 -23.84 13.60 0.14
CA ALA A 25 -24.44 13.59 1.46
C ALA A 25 -25.97 13.74 1.39
N LEU A 26 -26.66 13.26 2.43
CA LEU A 26 -28.12 13.35 2.53
C LEU A 26 -28.57 14.81 2.45
N ASN A 27 -29.60 15.07 1.65
CA ASN A 27 -30.19 16.41 1.46
C ASN A 27 -29.19 17.47 0.95
N THR A 28 -28.22 17.08 0.13
CA THR A 28 -27.33 18.03 -0.55
C THR A 28 -28.14 19.01 -1.41
N ASN A 29 -27.71 20.27 -1.47
CA ASN A 29 -28.37 21.29 -2.28
C ASN A 29 -28.34 20.90 -3.77
N GLN A 30 -29.51 20.92 -4.42
CA GLN A 30 -29.68 20.58 -5.84
C GLN A 30 -28.79 21.43 -6.76
N ALA A 31 -28.60 22.71 -6.44
CA ALA A 31 -27.74 23.60 -7.23
C ALA A 31 -26.27 23.13 -7.26
N ALA A 32 -25.77 22.56 -6.17
CA ALA A 32 -24.42 22.00 -6.12
C ALA A 32 -24.29 20.76 -7.01
N ILE A 33 -25.33 19.92 -7.03
CA ILE A 33 -25.38 18.68 -7.81
C ILE A 33 -25.44 19.00 -9.30
N GLU A 34 -26.34 19.89 -9.71
CA GLU A 34 -26.50 20.30 -11.12
C GLU A 34 -25.25 21.02 -11.65
N TRP A 35 -24.64 21.87 -10.83
CA TRP A 35 -23.37 22.50 -11.15
C TRP A 35 -22.26 21.47 -11.36
N MET A 36 -22.18 20.46 -10.49
CA MET A 36 -21.20 19.38 -10.63
C MET A 36 -21.44 18.55 -11.90
N ILE A 37 -22.69 18.19 -12.21
CA ILE A 37 -23.05 17.48 -13.45
C ILE A 37 -22.63 18.32 -14.67
N THR A 38 -22.90 19.63 -14.64
CA THR A 38 -22.53 20.55 -15.72
C THR A 38 -21.03 20.59 -15.94
N LYS A 39 -20.22 20.66 -14.87
CA LYS A 39 -18.75 20.64 -14.96
C LYS A 39 -18.23 19.29 -15.47
N LEU A 40 -18.86 18.17 -15.08
CA LEU A 40 -18.48 16.84 -15.55
C LEU A 40 -18.75 16.65 -17.05
N GLN A 41 -19.88 17.15 -17.54
CA GLN A 41 -20.30 17.01 -18.94
C GLN A 41 -19.71 18.07 -19.88
N ALA A 42 -19.28 19.22 -19.34
CA ALA A 42 -18.71 20.31 -20.13
C ALA A 42 -17.43 19.89 -20.89
N SER A 43 -17.14 20.60 -21.99
CA SER A 43 -15.96 20.35 -22.80
C SER A 43 -14.65 20.64 -22.06
N SER A 44 -13.57 19.97 -22.44
CA SER A 44 -12.23 20.19 -21.87
C SER A 44 -11.76 21.64 -22.07
N GLU A 45 -12.15 22.26 -23.18
CA GLU A 45 -11.91 23.69 -23.46
C GLU A 45 -12.60 24.63 -22.47
N ARG A 46 -13.74 24.22 -21.91
CA ARG A 46 -14.48 24.97 -20.88
C ARG A 46 -14.16 24.50 -19.47
N ASN A 47 -12.99 23.89 -19.27
CA ASN A 47 -12.54 23.36 -17.98
C ASN A 47 -13.50 22.31 -17.39
N GLY A 48 -14.14 21.54 -18.27
CA GLY A 48 -14.93 20.35 -17.95
C GLY A 48 -14.18 19.05 -18.24
N ALA A 49 -14.82 17.92 -17.95
CA ALA A 49 -14.19 16.60 -18.08
C ALA A 49 -14.62 15.81 -19.33
N GLU A 50 -15.67 16.23 -20.05
CA GLU A 50 -16.30 15.48 -21.16
C GLU A 50 -16.72 14.06 -20.80
N LEU A 51 -17.14 13.86 -19.55
CA LEU A 51 -17.57 12.57 -19.03
C LEU A 51 -19.07 12.39 -19.20
N CYS A 52 -19.48 11.14 -19.37
CA CYS A 52 -20.88 10.77 -19.37
C CYS A 52 -21.34 10.59 -17.92
N VAL A 53 -22.45 11.24 -17.57
CA VAL A 53 -22.99 11.24 -16.21
C VAL A 53 -24.48 10.92 -16.24
N THR A 54 -24.89 10.01 -15.37
CA THR A 54 -26.30 9.71 -15.09
C THR A 54 -26.56 9.94 -13.61
N ALA A 55 -27.48 10.84 -13.30
CA ALA A 55 -27.88 11.15 -11.94
C ALA A 55 -29.09 10.30 -11.52
N VAL A 56 -28.96 9.59 -10.41
CA VAL A 56 -30.02 8.79 -9.79
C VAL A 56 -30.36 9.40 -8.45
N ARG A 57 -31.61 9.84 -8.29
CA ARG A 57 -32.12 10.33 -7.01
C ARG A 57 -33.00 9.27 -6.39
N MET A 58 -32.75 8.99 -5.11
CA MET A 58 -33.54 8.07 -4.31
C MET A 58 -34.24 8.88 -3.22
N GLU A 59 -35.56 8.94 -3.31
CA GLU A 59 -36.39 9.53 -2.26
C GLU A 59 -36.80 8.47 -1.26
N HIS A 60 -36.42 8.68 0.00
CA HIS A 60 -36.76 7.77 1.09
C HIS A 60 -38.04 8.22 1.80
N ASN A 61 -38.76 7.27 2.41
CA ASN A 61 -40.03 7.48 3.12
C ASN A 61 -40.04 8.57 4.22
N GLN A 62 -38.88 9.10 4.61
CA GLN A 62 -38.73 10.19 5.61
C GLN A 62 -38.48 11.57 4.96
N GLY A 63 -38.66 11.72 3.65
CA GLY A 63 -38.36 12.96 2.92
C GLY A 63 -36.86 13.24 2.77
N GLN A 64 -36.00 12.27 3.11
CA GLN A 64 -34.57 12.35 2.87
C GLN A 64 -34.27 11.98 1.42
N THR A 65 -33.45 12.81 0.78
CA THR A 65 -33.04 12.60 -0.61
C THR A 65 -31.58 12.26 -0.68
N GLU A 66 -31.30 11.15 -1.36
CA GLU A 66 -29.96 10.64 -1.62
C GLU A 66 -29.73 10.73 -3.13
N THR A 67 -28.61 11.32 -3.53
CA THR A 67 -28.27 11.46 -4.95
C THR A 67 -26.95 10.77 -5.24
N VAL A 68 -26.97 9.92 -6.25
CA VAL A 68 -25.82 9.14 -6.71
C VAL A 68 -25.58 9.47 -8.17
N LEU A 69 -24.34 9.83 -8.51
CA LEU A 69 -23.93 10.02 -9.90
C LEU A 69 -23.15 8.79 -10.37
N LEU A 70 -23.62 8.22 -11.47
CA LEU A 70 -22.91 7.18 -12.23
C LEU A 70 -22.09 7.86 -13.32
N ILE A 71 -20.78 7.67 -13.28
CA ILE A 71 -19.81 8.35 -14.15
C ILE A 71 -19.13 7.31 -15.04
N GLY A 72 -19.06 7.61 -16.33
CA GLY A 72 -18.34 6.85 -17.34
C GLY A 72 -17.79 7.75 -18.42
N GLY A 73 -17.20 7.16 -19.46
CA GLY A 73 -16.64 7.91 -20.58
C GLY A 73 -16.85 7.17 -21.89
N ARG A 74 -16.96 7.91 -22.99
CA ARG A 74 -16.91 7.34 -24.34
C ARG A 74 -15.50 6.81 -24.62
N THR A 75 -15.40 5.77 -25.43
CA THR A 75 -14.11 5.13 -25.76
C THR A 75 -13.07 6.12 -26.27
N GLU A 76 -13.44 7.02 -27.19
CA GLU A 76 -12.55 8.07 -27.71
C GLU A 76 -11.97 8.97 -26.60
N ARG A 77 -12.81 9.39 -25.65
CA ARG A 77 -12.40 10.25 -24.54
C ARG A 77 -11.48 9.53 -23.56
N LEU A 78 -11.73 8.24 -23.33
CA LEU A 78 -10.88 7.39 -22.50
C LEU A 78 -9.52 7.15 -23.16
N LEU A 79 -9.47 6.95 -24.47
CA LEU A 79 -8.21 6.82 -25.22
C LEU A 79 -7.41 8.13 -25.20
N LEU A 80 -8.07 9.28 -25.36
CA LEU A 80 -7.42 10.59 -25.18
C LEU A 80 -6.86 10.73 -23.75
N GLY A 81 -7.65 10.36 -22.74
CA GLY A 81 -7.20 10.39 -21.35
C GLY A 81 -6.01 9.46 -21.08
N ALA A 82 -5.97 8.29 -21.72
CA ALA A 82 -4.84 7.36 -21.66
C ALA A 82 -3.56 7.97 -22.25
N GLU A 83 -3.67 8.71 -23.36
CA GLU A 83 -2.56 9.43 -23.99
C GLU A 83 -2.10 10.61 -23.11
N MET A 84 -3.03 11.40 -22.55
CA MET A 84 -2.69 12.50 -21.63
C MET A 84 -2.04 12.01 -20.32
N MET A 85 -2.34 10.79 -19.90
CA MET A 85 -1.71 10.16 -18.74
C MET A 85 -0.35 9.52 -19.06
N GLY A 86 0.01 9.39 -20.34
CA GLY A 86 1.21 8.69 -20.77
C GLY A 86 1.21 7.21 -20.37
N LEU A 87 0.06 6.52 -20.51
CA LEU A 87 -0.02 5.11 -20.14
C LEU A 87 0.88 4.25 -21.03
N MET A 88 1.71 3.41 -20.41
CA MET A 88 2.58 2.50 -21.15
C MET A 88 1.81 1.23 -21.56
N LYS A 89 1.91 0.87 -22.84
CA LYS A 89 1.21 -0.27 -23.45
C LYS A 89 2.15 -1.10 -24.32
N GLU A 90 1.86 -2.40 -24.43
CA GLU A 90 2.63 -3.35 -25.23
C GLU A 90 2.29 -3.17 -26.72
N TYR A 91 3.30 -2.92 -27.55
CA TYR A 91 3.20 -2.96 -28.99
C TYR A 91 3.14 -4.40 -29.51
N ARG A 92 2.72 -4.60 -30.77
CA ARG A 92 2.73 -5.92 -31.43
C ARG A 92 4.13 -6.53 -31.55
N ASP A 93 5.19 -5.74 -31.42
CA ASP A 93 6.60 -6.20 -31.37
C ASP A 93 7.03 -6.70 -29.98
N GLY A 94 6.16 -6.60 -28.96
CA GLY A 94 6.41 -6.98 -27.57
C GLY A 94 7.04 -5.88 -26.71
N ASN A 95 7.35 -4.71 -27.28
CA ASN A 95 7.97 -3.62 -26.54
C ASN A 95 6.92 -2.72 -25.88
N LEU A 96 7.26 -2.17 -24.72
CA LEU A 96 6.41 -1.18 -24.04
C LEU A 96 6.70 0.22 -24.57
N ARG A 97 5.65 0.95 -24.92
CA ARG A 97 5.73 2.35 -25.34
C ARG A 97 4.55 3.14 -24.82
N GLU A 98 4.71 4.46 -24.79
CA GLU A 98 3.64 5.38 -24.39
C GLU A 98 2.47 5.28 -25.37
N PHE A 99 1.26 5.19 -24.82
CA PHE A 99 0.04 5.07 -25.59
C PHE A 99 -0.24 6.36 -26.36
N THR A 100 -0.46 6.22 -27.67
CA THR A 100 -0.92 7.33 -28.52
C THR A 100 -2.12 6.88 -29.33
N SER A 101 -3.15 7.74 -29.39
CA SER A 101 -4.36 7.47 -30.16
C SER A 101 -4.09 7.34 -31.66
N ILE A 102 -3.07 8.06 -32.17
CA ILE A 102 -2.65 8.04 -33.57
C ILE A 102 -2.12 6.66 -33.97
N ASP A 103 -1.37 6.00 -33.09
CA ASP A 103 -0.70 4.73 -33.37
C ASP A 103 -1.44 3.50 -32.81
N ILE A 104 -2.76 3.64 -32.57
CA ILE A 104 -3.57 2.66 -31.87
C ILE A 104 -3.47 1.24 -32.46
N ASN A 105 -3.38 1.12 -33.78
CA ASN A 105 -3.36 -0.17 -34.49
C ASN A 105 -2.11 -1.00 -34.19
N ASN A 106 -1.01 -0.36 -33.80
CA ASN A 106 0.27 -1.03 -33.51
C ASN A 106 0.34 -1.58 -32.08
N PHE A 107 -0.61 -1.21 -31.21
CA PHE A 107 -0.71 -1.78 -29.88
C PHE A 107 -1.38 -3.16 -29.90
N ARG A 108 -1.02 -3.99 -28.93
CA ARG A 108 -1.65 -5.30 -28.73
C ARG A 108 -3.09 -5.11 -28.23
N GLY A 109 -4.02 -5.87 -28.82
CA GLY A 109 -5.45 -5.75 -28.48
C GLY A 109 -6.21 -4.67 -29.25
N ALA A 110 -5.58 -4.03 -30.24
CA ALA A 110 -6.20 -2.99 -31.06
C ALA A 110 -7.42 -3.45 -31.88
N ASP A 111 -7.60 -4.75 -32.06
CA ASP A 111 -8.73 -5.32 -32.80
C ASP A 111 -10.08 -5.05 -32.10
N ASN A 112 -10.05 -4.75 -30.80
CA ASN A 112 -11.21 -4.25 -30.05
C ASN A 112 -10.84 -2.96 -29.30
N PRO A 113 -11.23 -1.77 -29.82
CA PRO A 113 -10.93 -0.48 -29.19
C PRO A 113 -11.37 -0.39 -27.72
N ASP A 114 -12.50 -1.02 -27.38
CA ASP A 114 -13.03 -1.02 -26.01
C ASP A 114 -12.24 -1.93 -25.07
N GLY A 115 -11.45 -2.86 -25.63
CA GLY A 115 -10.64 -3.85 -24.92
C GLY A 115 -9.17 -3.49 -24.75
N ILE A 116 -8.67 -2.44 -25.41
CA ILE A 116 -7.27 -1.96 -25.24
C ILE A 116 -7.03 -1.51 -23.79
N LEU A 117 -8.01 -0.80 -23.22
CA LEU A 117 -7.96 -0.30 -21.85
C LEU A 117 -8.65 -1.27 -20.90
N SER A 118 -7.95 -1.66 -19.85
CA SER A 118 -8.52 -2.42 -18.75
C SER A 118 -9.54 -1.58 -18.00
N MET A 119 -10.51 -2.22 -17.34
CA MET A 119 -11.46 -1.50 -16.48
C MET A 119 -10.75 -0.64 -15.42
N ALA A 120 -9.63 -1.17 -14.89
CA ALA A 120 -8.85 -0.49 -13.86
C ALA A 120 -8.15 0.77 -14.39
N GLU A 121 -7.68 0.75 -15.65
CA GLU A 121 -7.14 1.91 -16.35
C GLU A 121 -8.25 2.91 -16.72
N LYS A 122 -9.39 2.45 -17.23
CA LYS A 122 -10.55 3.31 -17.52
C LYS A 122 -10.99 4.08 -16.27
N GLN A 123 -11.07 3.41 -15.12
CA GLN A 123 -11.38 4.03 -13.83
C GLN A 123 -10.30 5.00 -13.36
N LYS A 124 -9.02 4.66 -13.58
CA LYS A 124 -7.88 5.55 -13.30
C LYS A 124 -7.96 6.85 -14.08
N ILE A 125 -8.29 6.74 -15.38
CA ILE A 125 -8.44 7.88 -16.28
C ILE A 125 -9.59 8.75 -15.80
N ILE A 126 -10.76 8.18 -15.53
CA ILE A 126 -11.90 8.93 -15.00
C ILE A 126 -11.53 9.63 -13.70
N PHE A 127 -10.87 8.93 -12.77
CA PHE A 127 -10.43 9.54 -11.52
C PHE A 127 -9.47 10.72 -11.76
N ARG A 128 -8.52 10.57 -12.69
CA ARG A 128 -7.59 11.64 -13.06
C ARG A 128 -8.32 12.84 -13.67
N GLU A 129 -9.32 12.61 -14.50
CA GLU A 129 -10.14 13.68 -15.08
C GLU A 129 -10.97 14.38 -14.01
N LEU A 130 -11.54 13.65 -13.05
CA LEU A 130 -12.24 14.22 -11.89
C LEU A 130 -11.31 15.10 -11.05
N GLU A 131 -10.05 14.69 -10.87
CA GLU A 131 -9.04 15.52 -10.21
C GLU A 131 -8.65 16.76 -11.04
N ASN A 132 -8.68 16.66 -12.36
CA ASN A 132 -8.34 17.76 -13.26
C ASN A 132 -9.39 18.88 -13.31
N ILE A 133 -10.63 18.63 -12.86
CA ILE A 133 -11.67 19.65 -12.78
C ILE A 133 -11.28 20.68 -11.71
N ARG A 134 -10.93 21.89 -12.18
CA ARG A 134 -10.45 22.97 -11.32
C ARG A 134 -11.47 24.10 -11.20
N ALA A 135 -11.44 24.81 -10.08
CA ALA A 135 -12.14 26.07 -9.96
C ALA A 135 -11.49 27.12 -10.87
N THR A 136 -12.32 27.85 -11.60
CA THR A 136 -11.93 29.04 -12.38
C THR A 136 -12.06 30.30 -11.53
N ASP A 137 -11.70 31.47 -12.08
CA ASP A 137 -11.94 32.77 -11.43
C ASP A 137 -13.45 33.05 -11.21
N GLU A 138 -14.34 32.38 -11.94
CA GLU A 138 -15.80 32.49 -11.79
C GLU A 138 -16.35 31.62 -10.65
N ASP A 139 -15.60 30.61 -10.22
CA ASP A 139 -16.03 29.64 -9.21
C ASP A 139 -15.51 30.06 -7.83
N GLU A 140 -16.09 31.10 -7.21
CA GLU A 140 -15.67 31.59 -5.88
C GLU A 140 -16.08 30.65 -4.73
N HIS A 141 -17.22 29.97 -4.85
CA HIS A 141 -17.74 29.06 -3.84
C HIS A 141 -18.55 27.93 -4.49
N VAL A 142 -18.75 26.84 -3.75
CA VAL A 142 -19.67 25.79 -4.20
C VAL A 142 -21.11 26.34 -4.16
N PRO A 143 -21.91 26.22 -5.22
CA PRO A 143 -23.29 26.70 -5.22
C PRO A 143 -24.10 26.10 -4.07
N GLY A 144 -24.83 26.94 -3.33
CA GLY A 144 -25.57 26.52 -2.14
C GLY A 144 -24.74 26.39 -0.86
N TYR A 145 -23.42 26.58 -0.93
CA TYR A 145 -22.50 26.50 0.20
C TYR A 145 -21.48 27.66 0.18
N GLU A 146 -21.93 28.88 0.46
CA GLU A 146 -21.10 30.10 0.41
C GLU A 146 -19.89 30.08 1.35
N PHE A 147 -19.95 29.30 2.44
CA PHE A 147 -18.83 29.13 3.38
C PHE A 147 -17.67 28.30 2.81
N ILE A 148 -17.91 27.56 1.73
CA ILE A 148 -16.91 26.69 1.08
C ILE A 148 -16.28 27.46 -0.08
N LYS A 149 -15.26 28.27 0.26
CA LYS A 149 -14.51 29.04 -0.72
C LYS A 149 -13.63 28.15 -1.60
N LEU A 150 -13.72 28.40 -2.89
CA LEU A 150 -12.88 27.87 -3.95
C LEU A 150 -11.91 28.97 -4.39
N TYR A 151 -10.74 28.58 -4.87
CA TYR A 151 -9.76 29.51 -5.44
C TYR A 151 -9.28 28.97 -6.78
N PRO A 152 -8.84 29.84 -7.70
CA PRO A 152 -8.46 29.44 -9.04
C PRO A 152 -7.39 28.35 -9.04
N GLY A 153 -7.63 27.27 -9.80
CA GLY A 153 -6.73 26.12 -9.91
C GLY A 153 -6.93 25.02 -8.87
N ARG A 154 -7.77 25.22 -7.85
CA ARG A 154 -8.10 24.19 -6.85
C ARG A 154 -8.98 23.09 -7.46
N THR A 155 -8.68 21.83 -7.17
CA THR A 155 -9.50 20.69 -7.57
C THR A 155 -10.85 20.71 -6.84
N ILE A 156 -11.96 20.75 -7.59
CA ILE A 156 -13.31 20.89 -7.03
C ILE A 156 -13.71 19.63 -6.25
N VAL A 157 -13.50 18.45 -6.86
CA VAL A 157 -13.90 17.14 -6.29
C VAL A 157 -13.26 16.90 -4.92
N LYS A 158 -11.95 17.11 -4.79
CA LYS A 158 -11.24 16.94 -3.51
C LYS A 158 -11.77 17.89 -2.43
N LYS A 159 -12.15 19.11 -2.80
CA LYS A 159 -12.72 20.07 -1.83
C LYS A 159 -14.10 19.61 -1.37
N MET A 160 -14.95 19.14 -2.29
CA MET A 160 -16.27 18.61 -1.95
C MET A 160 -16.19 17.36 -1.05
N LEU A 161 -15.19 16.49 -1.26
CA LEU A 161 -14.89 15.35 -0.38
C LEU A 161 -14.42 15.82 1.01
N SER A 162 -13.48 16.76 1.09
CA SER A 162 -12.96 17.28 2.36
C SER A 162 -13.97 18.07 3.19
N SER A 163 -15.10 18.46 2.59
CA SER A 163 -16.16 19.25 3.23
C SER A 163 -17.47 18.47 3.38
N ASP A 164 -17.39 17.14 3.24
CA ASP A 164 -18.51 16.21 3.43
C ASP A 164 -19.75 16.50 2.56
N ILE A 165 -19.59 17.21 1.43
CA ILE A 165 -20.67 17.37 0.43
C ILE A 165 -20.79 16.10 -0.40
N VAL A 166 -19.64 15.60 -0.87
CA VAL A 166 -19.52 14.27 -1.46
C VAL A 166 -19.12 13.33 -0.34
N LYS A 167 -19.97 12.36 -0.04
CA LYS A 167 -19.77 11.39 1.03
C LYS A 167 -18.71 10.37 0.64
N THR A 168 -18.82 9.77 -0.55
CA THR A 168 -17.84 8.82 -1.07
C THR A 168 -17.69 8.93 -2.58
N LEU A 169 -16.50 8.58 -3.06
CA LEU A 169 -16.18 8.42 -4.47
C LEU A 169 -15.45 7.08 -4.61
N PHE A 170 -15.99 6.14 -5.38
CA PHE A 170 -15.40 4.81 -5.52
C PHE A 170 -15.62 4.21 -6.91
N PRO A 171 -14.67 3.41 -7.42
CA PRO A 171 -14.84 2.63 -8.65
C PRO A 171 -15.72 1.39 -8.42
N ILE A 172 -16.48 1.01 -9.45
CA ILE A 172 -17.37 -0.17 -9.40
C ILE A 172 -16.56 -1.47 -9.59
N HIS A 173 -16.93 -2.54 -8.89
CA HIS A 173 -16.39 -3.88 -9.15
C HIS A 173 -17.02 -4.52 -10.40
N ASP A 174 -16.20 -5.12 -11.26
CA ASP A 174 -16.69 -6.18 -12.16
C ASP A 174 -16.79 -7.49 -11.36
N GLN A 175 -18.04 -7.92 -11.09
CA GLN A 175 -18.35 -9.09 -10.27
C GLN A 175 -17.96 -10.41 -10.95
N ASP A 176 -18.01 -10.48 -12.29
CA ASP A 176 -17.72 -11.69 -13.04
C ASP A 176 -16.22 -11.94 -13.10
N PHE A 177 -15.44 -10.90 -13.37
CA PHE A 177 -13.98 -11.00 -13.29
C PHE A 177 -13.54 -11.33 -11.86
N LEU A 178 -14.13 -10.68 -10.85
CA LEU A 178 -13.78 -10.91 -9.45
C LEU A 178 -14.10 -12.34 -8.99
N LYS A 179 -15.20 -12.92 -9.49
CA LYS A 179 -15.56 -14.32 -9.22
C LYS A 179 -14.56 -15.29 -9.82
N LYS A 180 -14.08 -15.05 -11.05
CA LYS A 180 -13.03 -15.84 -11.71
C LYS A 180 -11.69 -15.69 -10.99
N LEU A 181 -11.27 -14.46 -10.71
CA LEU A 181 -10.05 -14.16 -9.96
C LEU A 181 -10.05 -14.84 -8.59
N GLY A 182 -11.15 -14.71 -7.83
CA GLY A 182 -11.29 -15.33 -6.52
C GLY A 182 -11.24 -16.86 -6.55
N ALA A 183 -11.72 -17.50 -7.62
CA ALA A 183 -11.66 -18.95 -7.79
C ALA A 183 -10.23 -19.48 -8.04
N GLU A 184 -9.38 -18.69 -8.68
CA GLU A 184 -7.97 -19.04 -8.92
C GLU A 184 -7.06 -18.64 -7.75
N TRP A 185 -7.42 -17.56 -7.04
CA TRP A 185 -6.58 -16.92 -6.04
C TRP A 185 -6.86 -17.41 -4.62
N TYR A 186 -7.96 -17.07 -3.96
CA TYR A 186 -8.14 -17.44 -2.55
C TYR A 186 -8.75 -18.84 -2.34
N LYS A 187 -9.49 -19.39 -3.32
CA LYS A 187 -10.14 -20.71 -3.18
C LYS A 187 -9.21 -21.91 -3.40
N ARG A 188 -8.02 -21.69 -3.96
CA ARG A 188 -7.02 -22.74 -4.22
C ARG A 188 -5.82 -22.50 -3.31
N PRO A 189 -5.66 -23.25 -2.20
CA PRO A 189 -4.68 -22.91 -1.18
C PRO A 189 -3.22 -23.10 -1.64
N LEU A 190 -2.94 -24.03 -2.57
CA LEU A 190 -1.59 -24.34 -3.05
C LEU A 190 -1.28 -23.80 -4.47
N SER A 191 -2.14 -22.95 -5.06
CA SER A 191 -1.85 -22.36 -6.37
C SER A 191 -0.88 -21.19 -6.27
N SER A 192 -0.04 -20.99 -7.29
CA SER A 192 0.73 -19.76 -7.46
C SER A 192 -0.20 -18.55 -7.56
N GLN A 193 0.24 -17.40 -7.06
CA GLN A 193 -0.56 -16.18 -7.10
C GLN A 193 -0.67 -15.63 -8.54
N PRO A 194 -1.86 -15.27 -9.02
CA PRO A 194 -2.05 -14.72 -10.36
C PRO A 194 -1.73 -13.21 -10.39
N ILE A 195 -0.47 -12.83 -10.14
CA ILE A 195 -0.02 -11.43 -9.99
C ILE A 195 -0.46 -10.54 -11.17
N GLU A 196 -0.34 -11.01 -12.41
CA GLU A 196 -0.76 -10.24 -13.58
C GLU A 196 -2.26 -9.91 -13.60
N LYS A 197 -3.11 -10.84 -13.16
CA LYS A 197 -4.57 -10.61 -13.06
C LYS A 197 -4.92 -9.68 -11.89
N ILE A 198 -4.16 -9.76 -10.80
CA ILE A 198 -4.29 -8.85 -9.65
C ILE A 198 -3.92 -7.43 -10.09
N LYS A 199 -2.79 -7.25 -10.79
CA LYS A 199 -2.38 -5.97 -11.37
C LYS A 199 -3.42 -5.43 -12.36
N TYR A 200 -3.92 -6.28 -13.25
CA TYR A 200 -4.94 -5.90 -14.23
C TYR A 200 -6.23 -5.36 -13.58
N TYR A 201 -6.61 -5.87 -12.41
CA TYR A 201 -7.86 -5.49 -11.74
C TYR A 201 -7.70 -4.40 -10.67
N PHE A 202 -6.71 -4.53 -9.80
CA PHE A 202 -6.50 -3.67 -8.64
C PHE A 202 -5.40 -2.61 -8.85
N GLY A 203 -4.67 -2.66 -9.96
CA GLY A 203 -3.57 -1.74 -10.25
C GLY A 203 -2.22 -2.19 -9.69
N GLU A 204 -1.20 -1.38 -9.97
CA GLU A 204 0.19 -1.77 -9.77
C GLU A 204 0.61 -1.76 -8.30
N LYS A 205 0.19 -0.77 -7.50
CA LYS A 205 0.53 -0.72 -6.06
C LYS A 205 0.11 -1.97 -5.29
N LEU A 206 -1.11 -2.45 -5.50
CA LEU A 206 -1.60 -3.70 -4.91
C LEU A 206 -0.95 -4.93 -5.54
N GLY A 207 -0.68 -4.90 -6.86
CA GLY A 207 0.10 -5.93 -7.53
C GLY A 207 1.49 -6.13 -6.92
N ILE A 208 2.22 -5.03 -6.64
CA ILE A 208 3.53 -5.06 -5.97
C ILE A 208 3.41 -5.63 -4.56
N TYR A 209 2.38 -5.24 -3.80
CA TYR A 209 2.15 -5.78 -2.45
C TYR A 209 2.04 -7.31 -2.44
N PHE A 210 1.15 -7.88 -3.26
CA PHE A 210 0.98 -9.33 -3.32
C PHE A 210 2.20 -10.05 -3.92
N ALA A 211 2.90 -9.40 -4.85
CA ALA A 211 4.17 -9.90 -5.35
C ALA A 211 5.23 -9.97 -4.24
N PHE A 212 5.33 -8.93 -3.40
CA PHE A 212 6.24 -8.91 -2.24
C PHE A 212 5.89 -9.99 -1.23
N LEU A 213 4.62 -10.07 -0.82
CA LEU A 213 4.14 -11.10 0.11
C LEU A 213 4.44 -12.51 -0.41
N GLY A 214 4.19 -12.76 -1.69
CA GLY A 214 4.52 -14.04 -2.33
C GLY A 214 6.01 -14.33 -2.36
N PHE A 215 6.81 -13.36 -2.77
CA PHE A 215 8.27 -13.48 -2.84
C PHE A 215 8.89 -13.69 -1.45
N TYR A 216 8.40 -12.98 -0.45
CA TYR A 216 8.81 -13.12 0.94
C TYR A 216 8.43 -14.49 1.51
N THR A 217 7.23 -14.99 1.22
CA THR A 217 6.79 -16.35 1.62
C THR A 217 7.72 -17.43 1.06
N ILE A 218 8.06 -17.36 -0.24
CA ILE A 218 8.99 -18.31 -0.86
C ILE A 218 10.40 -18.17 -0.24
N SER A 219 10.83 -16.94 0.02
CA SER A 219 12.15 -16.66 0.60
C SER A 219 12.28 -17.12 2.05
N LEU A 220 11.18 -17.33 2.78
CA LEU A 220 11.20 -17.92 4.12
C LEU A 220 11.39 -19.45 4.11
N ILE A 221 11.21 -20.13 2.97
CA ILE A 221 11.34 -21.59 2.89
C ILE A 221 12.74 -22.07 3.30
N PRO A 222 13.87 -21.52 2.79
CA PRO A 222 15.19 -22.03 3.18
C PRO A 222 15.49 -21.82 4.67
N PRO A 223 15.27 -20.62 5.28
CA PRO A 223 15.39 -20.46 6.73
C PRO A 223 14.47 -21.39 7.54
N ALA A 224 13.23 -21.60 7.10
CA ALA A 224 12.27 -22.48 7.78
C ALA A 224 12.71 -23.95 7.73
N LEU A 225 13.15 -24.44 6.58
CA LEU A 225 13.63 -25.82 6.41
C LEU A 225 14.90 -26.07 7.23
N ILE A 226 15.87 -25.16 7.15
CA ILE A 226 17.11 -25.26 7.90
C ILE A 226 16.82 -25.16 9.41
N GLY A 227 15.99 -24.20 9.83
CA GLY A 227 15.56 -24.06 11.23
C GLY A 227 14.82 -25.29 11.77
N PHE A 228 13.97 -25.91 10.95
CA PHE A 228 13.27 -27.15 11.30
C PHE A 228 14.21 -28.35 11.36
N LEU A 229 15.12 -28.50 10.40
CA LEU A 229 16.14 -29.54 10.41
C LEU A 229 17.03 -29.42 11.67
N TYR A 230 17.39 -28.19 12.03
CA TYR A 230 18.09 -27.92 13.26
C TYR A 230 17.27 -28.39 14.47
N TRP A 231 15.98 -28.04 14.54
CA TRP A 231 15.11 -28.46 15.65
C TRP A 231 15.01 -29.99 15.80
N ILE A 232 14.82 -30.73 14.70
CA ILE A 232 14.61 -32.19 14.76
C ILE A 232 15.90 -32.98 15.05
N THR A 233 17.02 -32.56 14.47
CA THR A 233 18.27 -33.35 14.53
C THR A 233 18.98 -33.26 15.88
N SER A 234 18.55 -32.36 16.78
CA SER A 234 19.15 -32.16 18.10
C SER A 234 20.68 -32.14 18.07
N TRP A 235 21.28 -31.59 17.01
CA TRP A 235 22.73 -31.56 16.84
C TRP A 235 23.36 -30.91 18.06
N GLN A 236 24.12 -31.70 18.83
CA GLN A 236 24.74 -31.31 20.10
C GLN A 236 26.00 -30.45 19.90
N ASN A 237 26.03 -29.61 18.84
CA ASN A 237 27.18 -28.78 18.52
C ASN A 237 26.99 -27.37 19.08
N LEU A 238 27.98 -26.93 19.86
CA LEU A 238 28.12 -25.59 20.46
C LEU A 238 27.95 -24.44 19.46
N TYR A 239 28.36 -24.66 18.20
CA TYR A 239 28.39 -23.64 17.14
C TYR A 239 27.11 -23.54 16.32
N ARG A 240 26.11 -24.39 16.60
CA ARG A 240 24.92 -24.55 15.75
C ARG A 240 24.13 -23.26 15.59
N GLU A 241 23.86 -22.56 16.70
CA GLU A 241 23.07 -21.33 16.72
C GLU A 241 23.80 -20.20 15.97
N ALA A 242 25.12 -20.13 16.10
CA ALA A 242 25.95 -19.16 15.39
C ALA A 242 25.97 -19.41 13.88
N ILE A 243 26.11 -20.66 13.44
CA ILE A 243 26.09 -21.02 12.00
C ILE A 243 24.74 -20.68 11.37
N PHE A 244 23.64 -21.00 12.04
CA PHE A 244 22.29 -20.65 11.56
C PHE A 244 22.07 -19.14 11.49
N ALA A 245 22.53 -18.39 12.51
CA ALA A 245 22.43 -16.94 12.52
C ALA A 245 23.22 -16.31 11.36
N VAL A 246 24.48 -16.72 11.14
CA VAL A 246 25.29 -16.22 10.01
C VAL A 246 24.61 -16.52 8.67
N PHE A 247 24.08 -17.74 8.49
CA PHE A 247 23.28 -18.08 7.30
C PHE A 247 22.10 -17.12 7.12
N ASN A 248 21.29 -16.89 8.16
CA ASN A 248 20.13 -16.01 8.08
C ASN A 248 20.48 -14.55 7.81
N LEU A 249 21.59 -14.04 8.34
CA LEU A 249 22.04 -12.68 8.10
C LEU A 249 22.44 -12.46 6.64
N ILE A 250 23.15 -13.43 6.05
CA ILE A 250 23.49 -13.42 4.63
C ILE A 250 22.21 -13.58 3.80
N TRP A 251 21.35 -14.53 4.17
CA TRP A 251 20.09 -14.78 3.47
C TRP A 251 19.14 -13.58 3.47
N ALA A 252 19.02 -12.86 4.59
CA ALA A 252 18.24 -11.63 4.66
C ALA A 252 18.71 -10.59 3.63
N THR A 253 20.01 -10.49 3.43
CA THR A 253 20.61 -9.59 2.43
C THR A 253 20.31 -10.07 1.02
N VAL A 254 20.54 -11.36 0.72
CA VAL A 254 20.23 -11.95 -0.58
C VAL A 254 18.75 -11.78 -0.93
N PHE A 255 17.84 -11.99 0.04
CA PHE A 255 16.40 -11.79 -0.13
C PHE A 255 16.06 -10.34 -0.52
N LEU A 256 16.57 -9.35 0.21
CA LEU A 256 16.26 -7.93 -0.05
C LEU A 256 16.81 -7.45 -1.40
N GLU A 257 18.01 -7.92 -1.77
CA GLU A 257 18.62 -7.61 -3.06
C GLU A 257 17.91 -8.31 -4.23
N ALA A 258 17.55 -9.58 -4.06
CA ALA A 258 16.77 -10.31 -5.04
C ALA A 258 15.36 -9.74 -5.21
N TRP A 259 14.76 -9.20 -4.15
CA TRP A 259 13.50 -8.48 -4.23
C TRP A 259 13.63 -7.19 -5.06
N LYS A 260 14.67 -6.36 -4.85
CA LYS A 260 14.91 -5.16 -5.67
C LYS A 260 14.97 -5.50 -7.16
N ARG A 261 15.70 -6.56 -7.51
CA ARG A 261 15.80 -7.10 -8.88
C ARG A 261 14.45 -7.52 -9.46
N TYR A 262 13.70 -8.32 -8.71
CA TYR A 262 12.40 -8.81 -9.16
C TYR A 262 11.37 -7.67 -9.27
N CYS A 263 11.40 -6.72 -8.34
CA CYS A 263 10.54 -5.55 -8.36
C CYS A 263 10.85 -4.64 -9.56
N ALA A 264 12.12 -4.44 -9.91
CA ALA A 264 12.52 -3.71 -11.12
C ALA A 264 12.03 -4.39 -12.40
N GLU A 265 12.08 -5.72 -12.47
CA GLU A 265 11.50 -6.50 -13.57
C GLU A 265 9.98 -6.29 -13.69
N LEU A 266 9.24 -6.36 -12.58
CA LEU A 266 7.79 -6.12 -12.57
C LEU A 266 7.46 -4.68 -12.96
N ALA A 267 8.18 -3.71 -12.40
CA ALA A 267 7.99 -2.29 -12.70
C ALA A 267 8.22 -2.00 -14.19
N PHE A 268 9.24 -2.62 -14.80
CA PHE A 268 9.48 -2.54 -16.23
C PHE A 268 8.35 -3.19 -17.02
N LYS A 269 7.98 -4.45 -16.75
CA LYS A 269 6.90 -5.16 -17.46
C LYS A 269 5.54 -4.47 -17.36
N TRP A 270 5.29 -3.76 -16.26
CA TRP A 270 4.04 -3.01 -16.06
C TRP A 270 4.10 -1.58 -16.57
N GLY A 271 5.25 -1.14 -17.10
CA GLY A 271 5.42 0.22 -17.62
C GLY A 271 5.36 1.31 -16.54
N CYS A 272 5.72 0.96 -15.30
CA CYS A 272 5.76 1.88 -14.16
C CYS A 272 7.13 2.55 -13.96
N THR A 273 8.05 2.42 -14.92
CA THR A 273 9.42 2.93 -14.82
C THR A 273 9.53 4.45 -14.96
N ASP A 274 8.50 5.13 -15.44
CA ASP A 274 8.58 6.56 -15.71
C ASP A 274 8.44 7.39 -14.43
N PHE A 275 9.60 7.74 -13.88
CA PHE A 275 9.82 8.75 -12.84
C PHE A 275 9.27 10.15 -13.17
N VAL A 276 8.72 10.38 -14.38
CA VAL A 276 8.25 11.70 -14.83
C VAL A 276 6.86 12.01 -14.27
N SER A 277 5.95 11.03 -14.23
CA SER A 277 4.58 11.25 -13.72
C SER A 277 4.54 11.53 -12.21
N SER A 278 5.43 10.90 -11.42
CA SER A 278 5.53 11.13 -9.97
C SER A 278 6.15 12.48 -9.60
N LYS A 279 6.96 13.09 -10.47
CA LYS A 279 7.61 14.40 -10.20
C LYS A 279 6.64 15.57 -10.22
N PHE A 280 5.48 15.41 -10.87
CA PHE A 280 4.45 16.45 -10.98
C PHE A 280 3.19 16.10 -10.20
N GLU A 281 3.31 15.31 -9.13
CA GLU A 281 2.22 15.03 -8.21
C GLU A 281 1.66 16.35 -7.63
N GLU A 282 0.34 16.43 -7.58
CA GLU A 282 -0.37 17.60 -7.09
C GLU A 282 -0.38 17.67 -5.56
N PRO A 283 -0.55 18.87 -4.99
CA PRO A 283 -0.77 18.99 -3.57
C PRO A 283 -2.00 18.18 -3.12
N ARG A 284 -1.90 17.53 -1.97
CA ARG A 284 -3.01 16.79 -1.36
C ARG A 284 -4.18 17.73 -1.01
N ALA A 285 -5.39 17.19 -0.93
CA ALA A 285 -6.64 17.94 -0.70
C ALA A 285 -6.60 18.85 0.54
N ASN A 286 -6.01 18.34 1.62
CA ASN A 286 -5.94 18.98 2.93
C ASN A 286 -4.69 19.86 3.10
N PHE A 287 -3.84 19.97 2.08
CA PHE A 287 -2.67 20.84 2.15
C PHE A 287 -3.10 22.30 2.09
N HIS A 288 -2.61 23.09 3.04
CA HIS A 288 -2.97 24.50 3.18
C HIS A 288 -1.73 25.39 3.31
N GLY A 289 -1.84 26.64 2.89
CA GLY A 289 -0.73 27.59 2.88
C GLY A 289 -1.17 28.95 2.37
N HIS A 290 -0.24 29.88 2.27
CA HIS A 290 -0.50 31.13 1.55
C HIS A 290 -0.41 30.84 0.04
N MET A 291 -1.20 31.54 -0.77
CA MET A 291 -1.14 31.33 -2.22
C MET A 291 0.19 31.86 -2.77
N GLY A 292 0.87 31.01 -3.53
CA GLY A 292 2.10 31.34 -4.26
C GLY A 292 2.07 30.73 -5.66
N ARG A 293 3.12 30.97 -6.45
CA ARG A 293 3.31 30.32 -7.75
C ARG A 293 4.32 29.19 -7.62
N ASN A 294 3.97 28.02 -8.13
CA ASN A 294 4.91 26.91 -8.22
C ASN A 294 6.08 27.29 -9.16
N PRO A 295 7.34 27.15 -8.76
CA PRO A 295 8.48 27.56 -9.59
C PRO A 295 8.64 26.70 -10.86
N VAL A 296 8.13 25.48 -10.86
CA VAL A 296 8.23 24.52 -11.97
C VAL A 296 7.01 24.61 -12.88
N THR A 297 5.80 24.44 -12.32
CA THR A 297 4.56 24.42 -13.11
C THR A 297 4.00 25.80 -13.41
N GLN A 298 4.49 26.85 -12.72
CA GLN A 298 3.99 28.23 -12.80
C GLN A 298 2.51 28.41 -12.43
N LYS A 299 1.84 27.35 -11.95
CA LYS A 299 0.45 27.38 -11.51
C LYS A 299 0.33 28.02 -10.11
N PRO A 300 -0.76 28.75 -9.83
CA PRO A 300 -1.05 29.21 -8.47
C PRO A 300 -1.39 28.00 -7.60
N GLU A 301 -0.64 27.80 -6.51
CA GLU A 301 -0.88 26.73 -5.53
C GLU A 301 -0.62 27.25 -4.11
N PRO A 302 -1.23 26.65 -3.08
CA PRO A 302 -0.84 26.92 -1.71
C PRO A 302 0.64 26.58 -1.51
N VAL A 303 1.37 27.44 -0.83
CA VAL A 303 2.77 27.26 -0.47
C VAL A 303 2.89 27.31 1.06
N PHE A 304 3.64 26.37 1.62
CA PHE A 304 3.91 26.30 3.04
C PHE A 304 5.44 26.37 3.27
N PRO A 305 5.93 27.29 4.13
CA PRO A 305 7.37 27.40 4.39
C PRO A 305 7.95 26.13 5.01
N LYS A 306 8.99 25.56 4.40
CA LYS A 306 9.66 24.34 4.90
C LYS A 306 10.22 24.52 6.32
N SER A 307 10.67 25.71 6.68
CA SER A 307 11.17 26.01 8.04
C SER A 307 10.09 25.81 9.11
N GLN A 308 8.85 26.23 8.83
CA GLN A 308 7.73 26.01 9.74
C GLN A 308 7.36 24.54 9.84
N GLN A 309 7.40 23.81 8.71
CA GLN A 309 7.17 22.37 8.70
C GLN A 309 8.21 21.62 9.53
N LEU A 310 9.50 21.94 9.36
CA LEU A 310 10.59 21.35 10.13
C LEU A 310 10.47 21.68 11.62
N LEU A 311 10.07 22.92 11.97
CA LEU A 311 9.83 23.30 13.36
C LEU A 311 8.67 22.51 13.99
N ARG A 312 7.57 22.27 13.25
CA ARG A 312 6.47 21.41 13.71
C ARG A 312 6.94 19.98 13.94
N PHE A 313 7.72 19.44 13.00
CA PHE A 313 8.24 18.09 13.08
C PHE A 313 9.20 17.91 14.27
N TYR A 314 10.27 18.70 14.34
CA TYR A 314 11.27 18.56 15.41
C TYR A 314 10.79 19.09 16.75
N GLY A 315 9.93 20.13 16.76
CA GLY A 315 9.46 20.77 17.98
C GLY A 315 8.24 20.12 18.63
N VAL A 316 7.44 19.36 17.88
CA VAL A 316 6.22 18.71 18.40
C VAL A 316 6.22 17.21 18.13
N THR A 317 6.34 16.79 16.87
CA THR A 317 6.24 15.36 16.51
C THR A 317 7.29 14.51 17.21
N VAL A 318 8.57 14.90 17.14
CA VAL A 318 9.66 14.13 17.75
C VAL A 318 9.53 14.03 19.28
N PRO A 319 9.26 15.12 20.03
CA PRO A 319 8.98 15.05 21.46
C PRO A 319 7.78 14.18 21.83
N VAL A 320 6.67 14.27 21.08
CA VAL A 320 5.48 13.44 21.34
C VAL A 320 5.78 11.96 21.08
N LEU A 321 6.49 11.65 20.00
CA LEU A 321 6.97 10.28 19.74
C LEU A 321 7.82 9.76 20.91
N PHE A 322 8.78 10.56 21.39
CA PHE A 322 9.64 10.18 22.52
C PHE A 322 8.84 9.96 23.81
N LEU A 323 7.83 10.80 24.09
CA LEU A 323 6.92 10.62 25.21
C LEU A 323 6.15 9.30 25.09
N CYS A 324 5.58 8.99 23.92
CA CYS A 324 4.89 7.74 23.68
C CYS A 324 5.81 6.52 23.85
N LEU A 325 7.05 6.59 23.35
CA LEU A 325 8.05 5.54 23.52
C LEU A 325 8.40 5.33 25.00
N THR A 326 8.51 6.41 25.76
CA THR A 326 8.74 6.36 27.21
C THR A 326 7.56 5.71 27.93
N CYS A 327 6.32 6.03 27.56
CA CYS A 327 5.13 5.35 28.09
C CYS A 327 5.12 3.86 27.78
N ALA A 328 5.48 3.46 26.55
CA ALA A 328 5.61 2.06 26.16
C ALA A 328 6.68 1.32 26.98
N PHE A 329 7.82 1.98 27.25
CA PHE A 329 8.87 1.44 28.11
C PHE A 329 8.38 1.21 29.55
N TYR A 330 7.62 2.15 30.13
CA TYR A 330 7.01 1.93 31.46
C TYR A 330 5.95 0.83 31.45
N ALA A 331 5.16 0.69 30.39
CA ALA A 331 4.22 -0.43 30.25
C ALA A 331 4.94 -1.78 30.21
N MET A 332 6.08 -1.85 29.52
CA MET A 332 6.96 -3.02 29.53
C MET A 332 7.51 -3.34 30.94
N LEU A 333 7.96 -2.33 31.69
CA LEU A 333 8.39 -2.53 33.09
C LEU A 333 7.25 -3.03 33.98
N GLY A 334 6.04 -2.52 33.78
CA GLY A 334 4.83 -3.00 34.45
C GLY A 334 4.52 -4.47 34.14
N TYR A 335 4.73 -4.90 32.89
CA TYR A 335 4.64 -6.31 32.51
C TYR A 335 5.65 -7.17 33.29
N PHE A 336 6.93 -6.80 33.34
CA PHE A 336 7.93 -7.57 34.10
C PHE A 336 7.62 -7.63 35.59
N TRP A 337 7.11 -6.53 36.16
CA TRP A 337 6.67 -6.50 37.55
C TRP A 337 5.51 -7.48 37.80
N LEU A 338 4.52 -7.52 36.90
CA LEU A 338 3.40 -8.46 36.97
C LEU A 338 3.88 -9.91 36.82
N GLN A 339 4.76 -10.20 35.86
CA GLN A 339 5.36 -11.52 35.67
C GLN A 339 6.06 -11.99 36.95
N ALA A 340 6.87 -11.13 37.57
CA ALA A 340 7.57 -11.46 38.81
C ALA A 340 6.63 -11.72 40.03
N ILE A 341 5.40 -11.18 40.02
CA ILE A 341 4.39 -11.49 41.03
C ILE A 341 3.81 -12.89 40.80
N VAL A 342 3.39 -13.17 39.56
CA VAL A 342 2.78 -14.46 39.20
C VAL A 342 3.78 -15.60 39.39
N ASP A 343 5.04 -15.39 39.01
CA ASP A 343 6.11 -16.38 39.22
C ASP A 343 6.32 -16.68 40.71
N ARG A 344 6.17 -15.66 41.59
CA ARG A 344 6.24 -15.87 43.05
C ARG A 344 5.07 -16.70 43.56
N TRP A 345 3.85 -16.43 43.12
CA TRP A 345 2.68 -17.23 43.50
C TRP A 345 2.80 -18.69 43.05
N TYR A 346 3.34 -18.93 41.85
CA TYR A 346 3.62 -20.28 41.38
C TYR A 346 4.68 -21.01 42.21
N LEU A 347 5.69 -20.28 42.71
CA LEU A 347 6.71 -20.85 43.58
C LEU A 347 6.17 -21.19 44.98
N GLU A 348 5.19 -20.41 45.47
CA GLU A 348 4.51 -20.64 46.76
C GLU A 348 3.57 -21.85 46.70
N ASP A 349 2.78 -21.98 45.63
CA ASP A 349 1.89 -23.13 45.40
C ASP A 349 2.09 -23.70 43.99
N LYS A 350 2.77 -24.85 43.91
CA LYS A 350 3.12 -25.55 42.66
C LYS A 350 1.94 -26.31 42.06
N SER A 351 0.75 -25.73 42.10
CA SER A 351 -0.44 -26.26 41.45
C SER A 351 -0.32 -26.16 39.93
N TRP A 352 -0.96 -27.10 39.23
CA TRP A 352 -1.02 -27.10 37.76
C TRP A 352 -1.79 -25.89 37.21
N LEU A 353 -2.77 -25.37 37.96
CA LEU A 353 -3.50 -24.14 37.62
C LEU A 353 -2.56 -22.93 37.65
N ASN A 354 -1.76 -22.79 38.71
CA ASN A 354 -0.80 -21.70 38.87
C ASN A 354 0.31 -21.73 37.80
N LYS A 355 0.60 -22.93 37.24
CA LYS A 355 1.52 -23.07 36.09
C LYS A 355 0.93 -22.49 34.80
N ILE A 356 -0.38 -22.56 34.61
CA ILE A 356 -1.06 -21.95 33.46
C ILE A 356 -1.10 -20.43 33.65
N ASP A 357 -1.33 -19.97 34.88
CA ASP A 357 -1.38 -18.54 35.20
C ASP A 357 -0.06 -17.82 34.86
N THR A 358 1.09 -18.52 34.87
CA THR A 358 2.39 -17.96 34.45
C THR A 358 2.40 -17.39 33.02
N PHE A 359 1.53 -17.87 32.13
CA PHE A 359 1.41 -17.35 30.76
C PHE A 359 0.50 -16.12 30.64
N MET A 360 -0.36 -15.89 31.63
CA MET A 360 -1.38 -14.83 31.60
C MET A 360 -0.77 -13.42 31.46
N PRO A 361 0.29 -13.02 32.18
CA PRO A 361 0.89 -11.69 32.02
C PRO A 361 1.40 -11.43 30.61
N THR A 362 1.89 -12.47 29.91
CA THR A 362 2.40 -12.34 28.53
C THR A 362 1.25 -12.10 27.55
N VAL A 363 0.13 -12.80 27.72
CA VAL A 363 -1.08 -12.57 26.91
C VAL A 363 -1.65 -11.17 27.16
N VAL A 364 -1.74 -10.75 28.42
CA VAL A 364 -2.18 -9.39 28.78
C VAL A 364 -1.26 -8.35 28.15
N TYR A 365 0.06 -8.56 28.20
CA TYR A 365 1.02 -7.64 27.61
C TYR A 365 0.87 -7.55 26.08
N ALA A 366 0.64 -8.66 25.38
CA ALA A 366 0.35 -8.64 23.94
C ALA A 366 -0.91 -7.80 23.61
N VAL A 367 -1.96 -7.90 24.43
CA VAL A 367 -3.16 -7.06 24.30
C VAL A 367 -2.86 -5.58 24.59
N VAL A 368 -2.04 -5.29 25.60
CA VAL A 368 -1.60 -3.91 25.90
C VAL A 368 -0.81 -3.33 24.73
N ILE A 369 0.10 -4.09 24.11
CA ILE A 369 0.82 -3.67 22.91
C ILE A 369 -0.16 -3.30 21.80
N ALA A 370 -1.16 -4.15 21.52
CA ALA A 370 -2.17 -3.88 20.50
C ALA A 370 -2.98 -2.59 20.78
N ILE A 371 -3.34 -2.36 22.04
CA ILE A 371 -4.05 -1.12 22.46
C ILE A 371 -3.15 0.11 22.29
N LEU A 372 -1.90 0.04 22.73
CA LEU A 372 -0.94 1.13 22.59
C LEU A 372 -0.68 1.48 21.11
N ASN A 373 -0.53 0.47 20.24
CA ASN A 373 -0.41 0.68 18.79
C ASN A 373 -1.67 1.37 18.23
N ALA A 374 -2.87 0.92 18.61
CA ALA A 374 -4.12 1.53 18.17
C ALA A 374 -4.27 3.00 18.62
N ILE A 375 -3.84 3.33 19.84
CA ILE A 375 -3.82 4.71 20.35
C ILE A 375 -2.79 5.54 19.58
N TYR A 376 -1.56 5.02 19.42
CA TYR A 376 -0.49 5.73 18.74
C TYR A 376 -0.81 6.00 17.28
N ARG A 377 -1.46 5.08 16.56
CA ARG A 377 -1.94 5.30 15.18
C ARG A 377 -2.82 6.54 15.06
N LYS A 378 -3.74 6.76 16.03
CA LYS A 378 -4.57 7.98 16.05
C LYS A 378 -3.71 9.23 16.27
N VAL A 379 -2.77 9.16 17.22
CA VAL A 379 -1.84 10.26 17.49
C VAL A 379 -0.96 10.56 16.26
N ALA A 380 -0.41 9.55 15.61
CA ALA A 380 0.40 9.65 14.41
C ALA A 380 -0.37 10.32 13.27
N THR A 381 -1.63 9.95 13.03
CA THR A 381 -2.49 10.62 12.04
C THR A 381 -2.68 12.10 12.35
N ILE A 382 -2.96 12.45 13.61
CA ILE A 382 -3.11 13.85 14.03
C ILE A 382 -1.81 14.64 13.81
N LEU A 383 -0.66 14.06 14.20
CA LEU A 383 0.65 14.69 14.02
C LEU A 383 1.00 14.85 12.54
N ASN A 384 0.72 13.84 11.71
CA ASN A 384 1.04 13.87 10.29
C ASN A 384 0.18 14.88 9.52
N GLU A 385 -1.09 15.04 9.89
CA GLU A 385 -1.95 16.10 9.40
C GLU A 385 -1.45 17.49 9.86
N PHE A 386 -1.03 17.60 11.12
CA PHE A 386 -0.47 18.84 11.67
C PHE A 386 0.83 19.29 10.99
N GLU A 387 1.68 18.35 10.56
CA GLU A 387 2.89 18.61 9.78
C GLU A 387 2.61 19.20 8.38
N ASN A 388 1.38 19.08 7.88
CA ASN A 388 0.92 19.68 6.63
C ASN A 388 1.83 19.36 5.43
N HIS A 389 1.94 18.07 5.09
CA HIS A 389 2.69 17.61 3.92
C HIS A 389 2.04 18.06 2.60
N ARG A 390 2.86 18.47 1.62
CA ARG A 390 2.38 18.88 0.29
C ARG A 390 1.86 17.70 -0.53
N LEU A 391 2.65 16.64 -0.67
CA LEU A 391 2.35 15.48 -1.52
C LEU A 391 1.75 14.33 -0.71
N GLN A 392 0.91 13.50 -1.35
CA GLN A 392 0.35 12.31 -0.70
C GLN A 392 1.46 11.28 -0.43
N THR A 393 2.38 11.09 -1.39
CA THR A 393 3.57 10.25 -1.20
C THR A 393 4.44 10.66 -0.01
N SER A 394 4.66 11.97 0.18
CA SER A 394 5.40 12.49 1.35
C SER A 394 4.65 12.25 2.65
N TYR A 395 3.33 12.50 2.65
CA TYR A 395 2.47 12.24 3.81
C TYR A 395 2.53 10.76 4.21
N ASP A 396 2.39 9.84 3.25
CA ASP A 396 2.42 8.40 3.49
C ASP A 396 3.79 7.94 4.00
N ASN A 397 4.90 8.41 3.39
CA ASN A 397 6.25 8.05 3.84
C ASN A 397 6.54 8.49 5.29
N HIS A 398 6.10 9.69 5.67
CA HIS A 398 6.26 10.17 7.06
C HIS A 398 5.32 9.48 8.04
N MET A 399 4.14 9.03 7.58
CA MET A 399 3.26 8.17 8.38
C MET A 399 3.94 6.82 8.65
N ILE A 400 4.42 6.17 7.59
CA ILE A 400 5.13 4.88 7.67
C ILE A 400 6.30 4.98 8.65
N LEU A 401 7.12 6.03 8.55
CA LEU A 401 8.25 6.25 9.47
C LEU A 401 7.79 6.33 10.94
N LYS A 402 6.73 7.09 11.24
CA LYS A 402 6.20 7.22 12.61
C LYS A 402 5.70 5.88 13.15
N LEU A 403 4.93 5.15 12.33
CA LEU A 403 4.39 3.85 12.70
C LEU A 403 5.50 2.83 12.93
N ILE A 404 6.50 2.78 12.05
CA ILE A 404 7.67 1.91 12.21
C ILE A 404 8.40 2.24 13.51
N LEU A 405 8.76 3.50 13.74
CA LEU A 405 9.54 3.87 14.94
C LEU A 405 8.82 3.50 16.24
N PHE A 406 7.51 3.71 16.32
CA PHE A 406 6.76 3.36 17.52
C PHE A 406 6.46 1.87 17.62
N GLU A 407 5.83 1.27 16.61
CA GLU A 407 5.35 -0.12 16.69
C GLU A 407 6.50 -1.11 16.73
N PHE A 408 7.59 -0.87 16.00
CA PHE A 408 8.80 -1.69 16.11
C PHE A 408 9.35 -1.66 17.52
N ILE A 409 9.58 -0.47 18.10
CA ILE A 409 10.14 -0.37 19.46
C ILE A 409 9.17 -0.97 20.48
N ASN A 410 7.88 -0.62 20.43
CA ASN A 410 6.88 -1.15 21.36
C ASN A 410 6.80 -2.68 21.32
N CYS A 411 6.99 -3.28 20.15
CA CYS A 411 6.97 -4.72 19.94
C CYS A 411 8.24 -5.41 20.47
N PHE A 412 9.41 -4.86 20.15
CA PHE A 412 10.70 -5.52 20.42
C PHE A 412 11.39 -5.08 21.73
N ILE A 413 10.99 -3.98 22.36
CA ILE A 413 11.67 -3.44 23.56
C ILE A 413 11.72 -4.45 24.71
N SER A 414 10.64 -5.23 24.91
CA SER A 414 10.62 -6.28 25.92
C SER A 414 11.66 -7.37 25.65
N LEU A 415 11.81 -7.78 24.38
CA LEU A 415 12.79 -8.78 23.97
C LEU A 415 14.22 -8.24 24.10
N PHE A 416 14.46 -6.98 23.71
CA PHE A 416 15.74 -6.31 23.92
C PHE A 416 16.10 -6.21 25.40
N TYR A 417 15.12 -5.93 26.26
CA TYR A 417 15.32 -5.88 27.71
C TYR A 417 15.68 -7.24 28.30
N VAL A 418 14.97 -8.32 27.92
CA VAL A 418 15.34 -9.68 28.36
C VAL A 418 16.72 -10.08 27.86
N ALA A 419 17.01 -9.82 26.58
CA ALA A 419 18.26 -10.19 25.93
C ALA A 419 19.49 -9.50 26.55
N PHE A 420 19.44 -8.17 26.68
CA PHE A 420 20.62 -7.37 26.97
C PHE A 420 20.72 -6.89 28.41
N TYR A 421 19.59 -6.66 29.08
CA TYR A 421 19.56 -6.22 30.48
C TYR A 421 19.45 -7.39 31.46
N LEU A 422 18.46 -8.28 31.28
CA LEU A 422 18.31 -9.46 32.17
C LEU A 422 19.26 -10.59 31.82
N GLN A 423 19.68 -10.69 30.56
CA GLN A 423 20.61 -11.70 30.04
C GLN A 423 20.14 -13.15 30.25
N ASP A 424 18.82 -13.38 30.28
CA ASP A 424 18.23 -14.71 30.43
C ASP A 424 17.77 -15.27 29.08
N MET A 425 18.60 -16.16 28.51
CA MET A 425 18.35 -16.76 27.20
C MET A 425 17.13 -17.70 27.19
N LYS A 426 16.81 -18.33 28.33
CA LYS A 426 15.64 -19.22 28.44
C LYS A 426 14.37 -18.39 28.45
N LEU A 427 14.35 -17.34 29.27
CA LEU A 427 13.24 -16.39 29.32
C LEU A 427 13.04 -15.71 27.97
N LEU A 428 14.13 -15.30 27.30
CA LEU A 428 14.06 -14.70 25.97
C LEU A 428 13.39 -15.63 24.97
N LYS A 429 13.78 -16.91 24.95
CA LYS A 429 13.20 -17.91 24.04
C LYS A 429 11.71 -18.14 24.31
N SER A 430 11.32 -18.31 25.58
CA SER A 430 9.90 -18.50 25.94
C SER A 430 9.05 -17.26 25.64
N HIS A 431 9.59 -16.07 25.94
CA HIS A 431 8.90 -14.79 25.71
C HIS A 431 8.73 -14.51 24.22
N LEU A 432 9.78 -14.72 23.42
CA LEU A 432 9.74 -14.60 21.97
C LEU A 432 8.71 -15.55 21.34
N MET A 433 8.70 -16.82 21.74
CA MET A 433 7.69 -17.78 21.27
C MET A 433 6.28 -17.33 21.63
N ALA A 434 6.05 -16.92 22.88
CA ALA A 434 4.74 -16.51 23.35
C ALA A 434 4.25 -15.25 22.63
N LEU A 435 5.09 -14.24 22.45
CA LEU A 435 4.75 -13.03 21.69
C LEU A 435 4.49 -13.34 20.22
N LEU A 436 5.36 -14.08 19.55
CA LEU A 436 5.19 -14.41 18.13
C LEU A 436 3.89 -15.19 17.89
N ILE A 437 3.64 -16.23 18.69
CA ILE A 437 2.45 -17.06 18.53
C ILE A 437 1.20 -16.26 18.90
N THR A 438 1.23 -15.49 19.99
CA THR A 438 0.06 -14.70 20.42
C THR A 438 -0.26 -13.60 19.42
N THR A 439 0.74 -12.90 18.89
CA THR A 439 0.54 -11.85 17.88
C THR A 439 0.06 -12.42 16.55
N GLN A 440 0.63 -13.55 16.10
CA GLN A 440 0.12 -14.25 14.91
C GLN A 440 -1.30 -14.74 15.11
N ILE A 441 -1.64 -15.36 16.25
CA ILE A 441 -3.01 -15.80 16.53
C ILE A 441 -3.96 -14.60 16.60
N LEU A 442 -3.57 -13.52 17.28
CA LEU A 442 -4.38 -12.31 17.38
C LEU A 442 -4.59 -11.68 16.00
N GLY A 443 -3.54 -11.63 15.18
CA GLY A 443 -3.58 -11.25 13.77
C GLY A 443 -4.59 -12.13 13.04
N GLN A 444 -4.38 -13.44 13.00
CA GLN A 444 -5.27 -14.39 12.32
C GLN A 444 -6.73 -14.36 12.82
N VAL A 445 -6.95 -14.11 14.11
CA VAL A 445 -8.28 -13.92 14.68
C VAL A 445 -8.88 -12.61 14.20
N GLN A 446 -8.13 -11.51 14.22
CA GLN A 446 -8.57 -10.26 13.59
C GLN A 446 -8.87 -10.53 12.12
N GLU A 447 -7.94 -11.04 11.35
CA GLU A 447 -8.02 -11.41 9.93
C GLU A 447 -9.18 -12.34 9.56
N SER A 448 -9.55 -13.31 10.40
CA SER A 448 -10.60 -14.31 10.10
C SER A 448 -11.96 -13.95 10.69
N VAL A 449 -11.98 -13.37 11.89
CA VAL A 449 -13.22 -12.96 12.58
C VAL A 449 -13.70 -11.62 12.06
N VAL A 450 -12.81 -10.70 11.67
CA VAL A 450 -13.18 -9.42 11.05
C VAL A 450 -14.01 -9.69 9.81
N PRO A 451 -13.60 -10.46 8.79
CA PRO A 451 -14.43 -10.73 7.62
C PRO A 451 -15.73 -11.46 7.95
N PHE A 452 -15.79 -12.31 8.97
CA PHE A 452 -17.06 -12.93 9.39
C PHE A 452 -18.02 -11.93 10.05
N LEU A 453 -17.51 -11.09 10.96
CA LEU A 453 -18.26 -9.99 11.56
C LEU A 453 -18.67 -8.96 10.52
N PHE A 454 -17.79 -8.65 9.57
CA PHE A 454 -18.03 -7.79 8.43
C PHE A 454 -19.01 -8.42 7.45
N GLN A 455 -18.97 -9.72 7.20
CA GLN A 455 -19.93 -10.42 6.36
C GLN A 455 -21.30 -10.46 7.04
N ARG A 456 -21.38 -10.61 8.36
CA ARG A 456 -22.63 -10.54 9.11
C ARG A 456 -23.18 -9.11 9.18
N ARG A 457 -22.33 -8.11 9.42
CA ARG A 457 -22.67 -6.68 9.32
C ARG A 457 -23.10 -6.31 7.89
N ARG A 458 -22.40 -6.82 6.88
CA ARG A 458 -22.71 -6.65 5.46
C ARG A 458 -24.03 -7.30 5.12
N ALA A 459 -24.31 -8.53 5.55
CA ALA A 459 -25.60 -9.18 5.32
C ALA A 459 -26.75 -8.35 5.91
N HIS A 460 -26.55 -7.79 7.10
CA HIS A 460 -27.52 -6.90 7.73
C HIS A 460 -27.64 -5.54 7.01
N ARG A 461 -26.52 -4.88 6.66
CA ARG A 461 -26.49 -3.63 5.90
C ARG A 461 -27.06 -3.81 4.49
N LEU A 462 -26.82 -4.96 3.86
CA LEU A 462 -27.31 -5.33 2.54
C LEU A 462 -28.81 -5.59 2.59
N GLN A 463 -29.31 -6.28 3.61
CA GLN A 463 -30.75 -6.38 3.85
C GLN A 463 -31.38 -5.00 4.08
N GLN A 464 -30.72 -4.12 4.84
CA GLN A 464 -31.20 -2.75 5.04
C GLN A 464 -31.15 -1.92 3.74
N ALA A 465 -30.08 -2.02 2.95
CA ALA A 465 -29.91 -1.30 1.70
C ALA A 465 -30.90 -1.78 0.63
N VAL A 466 -31.12 -3.09 0.52
CA VAL A 466 -32.15 -3.68 -0.36
C VAL A 466 -33.54 -3.25 0.09
N ARG A 467 -33.86 -3.29 1.39
CA ARG A 467 -35.14 -2.77 1.90
C ARG A 467 -35.31 -1.28 1.65
N LYS A 468 -34.24 -0.49 1.78
CA LYS A 468 -34.25 0.94 1.44
C LYS A 468 -34.54 1.14 -0.05
N LEU A 469 -33.92 0.37 -0.94
CA LEU A 469 -34.19 0.42 -2.38
C LEU A 469 -35.62 0.00 -2.72
N GLU A 470 -36.13 -1.08 -2.11
CA GLU A 470 -37.51 -1.56 -2.33
C GLU A 470 -38.56 -0.55 -1.85
N THR A 471 -38.21 0.27 -0.86
CA THR A 471 -39.11 1.30 -0.30
C THR A 471 -38.87 2.69 -0.88
N ALA A 472 -37.72 2.94 -1.48
CA ALA A 472 -37.37 4.23 -2.08
C ALA A 472 -37.97 4.32 -3.48
N GLN A 473 -38.68 5.43 -3.75
CA GLN A 473 -39.09 5.76 -5.10
C GLN A 473 -37.86 6.34 -5.81
N SER A 474 -37.27 5.56 -6.72
CA SER A 474 -36.15 6.05 -7.54
C SER A 474 -36.70 6.90 -8.68
N VAL A 475 -36.17 8.10 -8.80
CA VAL A 475 -36.49 9.03 -9.89
C VAL A 475 -35.19 9.33 -10.62
N SER A 476 -35.05 8.80 -11.83
CA SER A 476 -33.94 9.10 -12.72
C SER A 476 -34.19 10.43 -13.44
N TYR A 477 -33.23 11.36 -13.39
CA TYR A 477 -33.36 12.67 -14.06
C TYR A 477 -32.90 12.66 -15.53
N SER A 478 -32.31 11.56 -15.99
CA SER A 478 -31.73 11.42 -17.33
C SER A 478 -32.50 10.37 -18.15
N ASN A 479 -32.56 10.54 -19.47
CA ASN A 479 -33.30 9.73 -20.47
C ASN A 479 -32.80 8.26 -20.62
N GLY A 480 -32.34 7.61 -19.55
CA GLY A 480 -31.93 6.21 -19.56
C GLY A 480 -32.52 5.48 -18.36
N ASP A 481 -33.12 4.33 -18.62
CA ASP A 481 -33.58 3.45 -17.54
C ASP A 481 -32.31 2.83 -16.92
N VAL A 482 -32.07 3.04 -15.62
CA VAL A 482 -30.89 2.44 -14.99
C VAL A 482 -31.30 1.05 -14.52
N GLY A 483 -30.66 0.01 -15.06
CA GLY A 483 -30.95 -1.37 -14.68
C GLY A 483 -30.96 -1.57 -13.17
N GLN A 484 -32.02 -2.16 -12.63
CA GLN A 484 -32.19 -2.35 -11.18
C GLN A 484 -31.04 -3.14 -10.55
N ASP A 485 -30.44 -4.07 -11.28
CA ASP A 485 -29.29 -4.85 -10.84
C ASP A 485 -28.05 -3.99 -10.58
N LEU A 486 -27.80 -2.99 -11.43
CA LEU A 486 -26.70 -2.04 -11.26
C LEU A 486 -26.92 -1.15 -10.04
N LEU A 487 -28.13 -0.63 -9.86
CA LEU A 487 -28.47 0.18 -8.68
C LEU A 487 -28.31 -0.61 -7.38
N ARG A 488 -28.73 -1.88 -7.40
CA ARG A 488 -28.54 -2.81 -6.29
C ARG A 488 -27.05 -3.02 -6.00
N GLN A 489 -26.23 -3.23 -7.03
CA GLN A 489 -24.78 -3.37 -6.89
C GLN A 489 -24.15 -2.13 -6.28
N VAL A 490 -24.47 -0.95 -6.80
CA VAL A 490 -23.93 0.34 -6.35
C VAL A 490 -24.29 0.60 -4.88
N SER A 491 -25.53 0.33 -4.48
CA SER A 491 -25.96 0.47 -3.09
C SER A 491 -25.23 -0.49 -2.14
N ILE A 492 -24.97 -1.73 -2.59
CA ILE A 492 -24.19 -2.71 -1.83
C ILE A 492 -22.75 -2.23 -1.66
N GLU A 493 -22.11 -1.80 -2.74
CA GLU A 493 -20.71 -1.35 -2.74
C GLU A 493 -20.53 -0.05 -1.94
N SER A 494 -21.45 0.91 -2.03
CA SER A 494 -21.44 2.13 -1.20
C SER A 494 -21.45 1.81 0.31
N SER A 495 -22.11 0.71 0.72
CA SER A 495 -22.15 0.29 2.13
C SER A 495 -20.89 -0.43 2.64
N MET A 496 -19.97 -0.79 1.74
CA MET A 496 -18.69 -1.42 2.08
C MET A 496 -17.69 -0.40 2.60
N ASP A 497 -16.69 -0.87 3.34
CA ASP A 497 -15.66 0.00 3.88
C ASP A 497 -14.58 0.29 2.83
N GLN A 498 -13.98 1.48 2.89
CA GLN A 498 -12.87 1.88 2.01
C GLN A 498 -11.56 1.26 2.46
N TYR A 499 -10.78 0.77 1.50
CA TYR A 499 -9.42 0.31 1.74
C TYR A 499 -8.48 1.51 1.97
N ARG A 500 -7.85 1.57 3.14
CA ARG A 500 -7.02 2.72 3.57
C ARG A 500 -5.57 2.68 3.06
N GLY A 501 -5.22 1.68 2.25
CA GLY A 501 -3.89 1.50 1.68
C GLY A 501 -3.11 0.34 2.29
N THR A 502 -1.98 0.02 1.68
CA THR A 502 -1.14 -1.16 1.99
C THR A 502 -0.23 -0.99 3.21
N GLN A 503 -0.36 0.11 3.96
CA GLN A 503 0.58 0.46 5.04
C GLN A 503 0.52 -0.56 6.18
N ASP A 504 -0.69 -0.95 6.57
CA ASP A 504 -0.91 -1.91 7.66
C ASP A 504 -0.41 -3.30 7.26
N ASP A 505 -0.71 -3.70 6.03
CA ASP A 505 -0.34 -5.01 5.49
C ASP A 505 1.20 -5.16 5.37
N TYR A 506 1.91 -4.11 4.93
CA TYR A 506 3.39 -4.11 4.95
C TYR A 506 3.97 -4.09 6.36
N LEU A 507 3.33 -3.38 7.29
CA LEU A 507 3.82 -3.30 8.67
C LEU A 507 3.79 -4.67 9.36
N GLU A 508 2.77 -5.48 9.09
CA GLU A 508 2.69 -6.84 9.59
C GLU A 508 3.87 -7.70 9.12
N MET A 509 4.13 -7.71 7.81
CA MET A 509 5.29 -8.41 7.25
C MET A 509 6.62 -7.87 7.80
N PHE A 510 6.70 -6.56 8.04
CA PHE A 510 7.88 -5.91 8.60
C PHE A 510 8.16 -6.35 10.05
N LEU A 511 7.14 -6.38 10.91
CA LEU A 511 7.27 -6.88 12.27
C LEU A 511 7.61 -8.38 12.27
N GLN A 512 6.98 -9.17 11.39
CA GLN A 512 7.30 -10.59 11.24
C GLN A 512 8.78 -10.80 10.82
N PHE A 513 9.29 -10.00 9.88
CA PHE A 513 10.69 -10.03 9.48
C PHE A 513 11.62 -9.73 10.67
N GLY A 514 11.27 -8.74 11.51
CA GLY A 514 11.99 -8.46 12.74
C GLY A 514 12.09 -9.67 13.66
N TYR A 515 10.97 -10.36 13.92
CA TYR A 515 10.97 -11.57 14.76
C TYR A 515 11.82 -12.71 14.22
N VAL A 516 11.85 -12.90 12.90
CA VAL A 516 12.62 -13.97 12.25
C VAL A 516 14.11 -13.68 12.28
N PHE A 517 14.52 -12.46 11.95
CA PHE A 517 15.93 -12.15 11.72
C PHE A 517 16.66 -11.55 12.93
N LEU A 518 16.02 -10.75 13.79
CA LEU A 518 16.70 -10.15 14.96
C LEU A 518 17.15 -11.20 15.98
N PHE A 519 16.31 -12.22 16.22
CA PHE A 519 16.49 -13.22 17.27
C PHE A 519 16.74 -14.62 16.71
N SER A 520 17.32 -14.68 15.50
CA SER A 520 17.45 -15.92 14.73
C SER A 520 18.33 -16.98 15.43
N SER A 521 19.35 -16.54 16.18
CA SER A 521 20.19 -17.43 17.00
C SER A 521 19.43 -18.11 18.14
N VAL A 522 18.39 -17.47 18.68
CA VAL A 522 17.66 -17.92 19.88
C VAL A 522 16.48 -18.81 19.52
N PHE A 523 15.74 -18.46 18.46
CA PHE A 523 14.55 -19.21 18.04
C PHE A 523 14.51 -19.50 16.53
N PRO A 524 15.23 -20.55 16.07
CA PRO A 524 15.28 -20.93 14.65
C PRO A 524 13.94 -21.29 14.01
N LEU A 525 12.95 -21.71 14.80
CA LEU A 525 11.61 -22.05 14.30
C LEU A 525 10.76 -20.83 13.97
N ALA A 526 11.20 -19.60 14.27
CA ALA A 526 10.47 -18.37 13.95
C ALA A 526 10.10 -18.30 12.46
N ALA A 527 11.04 -18.66 11.58
CA ALA A 527 10.82 -18.66 10.13
C ALA A 527 9.72 -19.64 9.69
N MET A 528 9.58 -20.79 10.37
CA MET A 528 8.53 -21.77 10.08
C MET A 528 7.14 -21.21 10.44
N TRP A 529 7.02 -20.59 11.62
CA TRP A 529 5.77 -19.93 12.04
C TRP A 529 5.40 -18.78 11.11
N ALA A 530 6.37 -17.95 10.74
CA ALA A 530 6.19 -16.88 9.76
C ALA A 530 5.74 -17.41 8.38
N LEU A 531 6.33 -18.52 7.92
CA LEU A 531 5.95 -19.17 6.66
C LEU A 531 4.49 -19.66 6.70
N ILE A 532 4.07 -20.32 7.79
CA ILE A 532 2.68 -20.79 7.95
C ILE A 532 1.72 -19.60 7.94
N ASN A 533 2.06 -18.53 8.68
CA ASN A 533 1.25 -17.31 8.71
C ASN A 533 1.10 -16.71 7.31
N ASN A 534 2.20 -16.57 6.55
CA ASN A 534 2.15 -15.94 5.23
C ASN A 534 1.38 -16.75 4.19
N VAL A 535 1.41 -18.09 4.28
CA VAL A 535 0.58 -18.94 3.41
C VAL A 535 -0.91 -18.69 3.63
N THR A 536 -1.32 -18.48 4.88
CA THR A 536 -2.70 -18.09 5.20
C THR A 536 -2.98 -16.63 4.85
N GLU A 537 -2.02 -15.73 5.06
CA GLU A 537 -2.10 -14.29 4.80
C GLU A 537 -2.42 -13.99 3.34
N ILE A 538 -1.70 -14.63 2.40
CA ILE A 538 -1.92 -14.49 0.96
C ILE A 538 -3.39 -14.71 0.59
N ARG A 539 -4.07 -15.65 1.27
CA ARG A 539 -5.46 -16.00 0.99
C ARG A 539 -6.45 -15.12 1.75
N SER A 540 -6.11 -14.76 3.00
CA SER A 540 -6.85 -13.82 3.82
C SER A 540 -6.97 -12.45 3.13
N ASP A 541 -5.84 -11.88 2.74
CA ASP A 541 -5.75 -10.60 2.03
C ASP A 541 -6.50 -10.63 0.70
N ALA A 542 -6.31 -11.69 -0.08
CA ALA A 542 -7.03 -11.88 -1.33
C ALA A 542 -8.56 -11.89 -1.10
N PHE A 543 -9.03 -12.51 -0.01
CA PHE A 543 -10.44 -12.51 0.36
C PHE A 543 -10.92 -11.12 0.79
N LYS A 544 -10.14 -10.42 1.63
CA LYS A 544 -10.42 -9.05 2.08
C LYS A 544 -10.63 -8.12 0.86
N MET A 545 -9.72 -8.14 -0.10
CA MET A 545 -9.79 -7.31 -1.31
C MET A 545 -10.92 -7.69 -2.26
N CYS A 546 -11.32 -8.96 -2.30
CA CYS A 546 -12.39 -9.41 -3.20
C CYS A 546 -13.81 -9.32 -2.61
N ARG A 547 -13.95 -9.30 -1.28
CA ARG A 547 -15.28 -9.47 -0.64
C ARG A 547 -15.56 -8.51 0.51
N VAL A 548 -14.57 -7.83 1.07
CA VAL A 548 -14.77 -6.99 2.26
C VAL A 548 -14.75 -5.51 1.90
N PHE A 549 -13.73 -5.07 1.16
CA PHE A 549 -13.55 -3.67 0.82
C PHE A 549 -14.23 -3.27 -0.48
N GLN A 550 -14.54 -1.98 -0.59
CA GLN A 550 -14.76 -1.34 -1.88
C GLN A 550 -13.51 -1.48 -2.75
N ARG A 551 -13.70 -1.46 -4.07
CA ARG A 551 -12.57 -1.42 -4.99
C ARG A 551 -11.79 -0.12 -4.75
N PRO A 552 -10.48 -0.18 -4.45
CA PRO A 552 -9.67 1.02 -4.39
C PRO A 552 -9.39 1.55 -5.79
N PHE A 553 -9.17 2.87 -5.91
CA PHE A 553 -8.63 3.45 -7.12
C PHE A 553 -7.22 2.92 -7.40
N THR A 554 -6.88 2.79 -8.68
CA THR A 554 -5.60 2.25 -9.09
C THR A 554 -4.48 3.29 -8.96
N GLU A 555 -3.47 2.95 -8.17
CA GLU A 555 -2.27 3.76 -8.00
C GLU A 555 -1.08 3.11 -8.70
N SER A 556 -0.31 3.91 -9.44
CA SER A 556 0.97 3.48 -9.98
C SER A 556 1.99 3.37 -8.85
N ALA A 557 2.76 2.28 -8.83
CA ALA A 557 3.93 2.15 -7.98
C ALA A 557 5.04 1.42 -8.75
N ALA A 558 6.28 1.87 -8.56
CA ALA A 558 7.47 1.22 -9.14
C ALA A 558 8.22 0.37 -8.12
N ASN A 559 7.97 0.58 -6.83
CA ASN A 559 8.63 -0.11 -5.72
C ASN A 559 7.73 -0.10 -4.47
N ILE A 560 8.21 -0.75 -3.40
CA ILE A 560 7.54 -0.77 -2.09
C ILE A 560 7.73 0.52 -1.27
N GLY A 561 8.38 1.54 -1.85
CA GLY A 561 8.59 2.85 -1.21
C GLY A 561 9.51 2.79 0.01
N ALA A 562 9.13 3.52 1.07
CA ALA A 562 9.91 3.63 2.31
C ALA A 562 10.15 2.28 3.02
N TRP A 563 9.34 1.26 2.72
CA TRP A 563 9.47 -0.07 3.31
C TRP A 563 10.80 -0.74 2.97
N GLN A 564 11.36 -0.53 1.78
CA GLN A 564 12.65 -1.12 1.39
C GLN A 564 13.75 -0.70 2.37
N MET A 565 13.86 0.61 2.61
CA MET A 565 14.82 1.17 3.55
C MET A 565 14.59 0.66 4.98
N ALA A 566 13.33 0.47 5.38
CA ALA A 566 13.00 -0.08 6.69
C ALA A 566 13.48 -1.53 6.87
N PHE A 567 13.19 -2.41 5.90
CA PHE A 567 13.66 -3.81 5.93
C PHE A 567 15.20 -3.89 5.95
N GLU A 568 15.87 -3.05 5.14
CA GLU A 568 17.33 -2.96 5.13
C GLU A 568 17.88 -2.52 6.49
N LEU A 569 17.29 -1.49 7.12
CA LEU A 569 17.69 -1.04 8.45
C LEU A 569 17.54 -2.14 9.51
N VAL A 570 16.41 -2.85 9.53
CA VAL A 570 16.21 -3.99 10.46
C VAL A 570 17.19 -5.11 10.16
N SER A 571 17.53 -5.34 8.90
CA SER A 571 18.53 -6.36 8.53
C SER A 571 19.94 -6.00 9.01
N VAL A 572 20.28 -4.71 9.14
CA VAL A 572 21.52 -4.24 9.77
C VAL A 572 21.45 -4.42 11.29
N LEU A 573 20.35 -4.01 11.92
CA LEU A 573 20.11 -4.23 13.36
C LEU A 573 20.13 -5.72 13.72
N ALA A 574 19.72 -6.60 12.82
CA ALA A 574 19.80 -8.04 13.00
C ALA A 574 21.24 -8.54 13.10
N VAL A 575 22.18 -7.98 12.32
CA VAL A 575 23.60 -8.34 12.44
C VAL A 575 24.10 -7.99 13.84
N MET A 576 23.84 -6.76 14.30
CA MET A 576 24.24 -6.29 15.63
C MET A 576 23.63 -7.16 16.75
N THR A 577 22.32 -7.44 16.66
CA THR A 577 21.58 -8.20 17.67
C THR A 577 22.07 -9.64 17.75
N ASN A 578 22.23 -10.34 16.62
CA ASN A 578 22.69 -11.73 16.62
C ASN A 578 24.16 -11.83 17.08
N CYS A 579 25.04 -10.90 16.69
CA CYS A 579 26.43 -10.90 17.16
C CYS A 579 26.50 -10.75 18.68
N ALA A 580 25.73 -9.81 19.24
CA ALA A 580 25.67 -9.60 20.68
C ALA A 580 25.09 -10.82 21.41
N LEU A 581 24.00 -11.42 20.91
CA LEU A 581 23.38 -12.63 21.49
C LEU A 581 24.33 -13.84 21.48
N ILE A 582 25.06 -14.06 20.37
CA ILE A 582 26.05 -15.14 20.27
C ILE A 582 27.19 -14.89 21.25
N GLY A 583 27.65 -13.65 21.38
CA GLY A 583 28.75 -13.31 22.28
C GLY A 583 28.40 -13.39 23.77
N MET A 584 27.13 -13.20 24.10
CA MET A 584 26.61 -13.36 25.46
C MET A 584 26.27 -14.82 25.79
N ASN A 585 26.31 -15.74 24.82
CA ASN A 585 26.04 -17.14 25.08
C ASN A 585 27.15 -17.75 25.97
N PRO A 586 26.83 -18.29 27.16
CA PRO A 586 27.82 -18.88 28.07
C PRO A 586 28.65 -19.99 27.42
N GLU A 587 28.08 -20.70 26.46
CA GLU A 587 28.75 -21.76 25.71
C GLU A 587 29.88 -21.21 24.83
N VAL A 588 29.66 -20.07 24.18
CA VAL A 588 30.67 -19.39 23.35
C VAL A 588 31.74 -18.75 24.23
N GLN A 589 31.35 -18.18 25.37
CA GLN A 589 32.31 -17.59 26.31
C GLN A 589 33.30 -18.61 26.87
N ARG A 590 32.91 -19.88 27.02
CA ARG A 590 33.81 -20.96 27.45
C ARG A 590 34.91 -21.31 26.44
N LEU A 591 34.74 -20.94 25.17
CA LEU A 591 35.78 -21.14 24.14
C LEU A 591 36.89 -20.10 24.22
N LEU A 592 36.61 -18.95 24.84
CA LEU A 592 37.58 -17.89 24.99
C LEU A 592 38.54 -18.24 26.14
N PRO A 593 39.82 -17.84 26.06
CA PRO A 593 40.79 -18.07 27.14
C PRO A 593 40.25 -17.55 28.47
N SER A 594 40.45 -18.29 29.57
CA SER A 594 40.01 -17.90 30.92
C SER A 594 40.52 -16.54 31.38
N ASP A 595 41.66 -16.12 30.84
CA ASP A 595 42.40 -14.93 31.26
C ASP A 595 42.04 -13.69 30.42
N ILE A 596 41.06 -13.82 29.52
CA ILE A 596 40.65 -12.74 28.62
C ILE A 596 39.89 -11.66 29.40
N THR A 597 40.25 -10.40 29.18
CA THR A 597 39.52 -9.27 29.75
C THR A 597 38.19 -9.06 29.03
N ALA A 598 37.18 -8.56 29.73
CA ALA A 598 35.88 -8.21 29.13
C ALA A 598 36.01 -7.26 27.93
N VAL A 599 37.01 -6.38 27.95
CA VAL A 599 37.33 -5.47 26.84
C VAL A 599 37.78 -6.23 25.60
N ASN A 600 38.68 -7.20 25.75
CA ASN A 600 39.17 -8.00 24.62
C ASN A 600 38.06 -8.87 24.02
N VAL A 601 37.17 -9.40 24.86
CA VAL A 601 35.96 -10.11 24.43
C VAL A 601 35.05 -9.21 23.59
N LEU A 602 34.80 -7.98 24.05
CA LEU A 602 34.01 -6.99 23.30
C LEU A 602 34.66 -6.65 21.96
N ILE A 603 35.97 -6.45 21.91
CA ILE A 603 36.70 -6.17 20.67
C ILE A 603 36.53 -7.31 19.66
N ILE A 604 36.61 -8.58 20.10
CA ILE A 604 36.39 -9.74 19.23
C ILE A 604 34.96 -9.72 18.65
N PHE A 605 33.95 -9.43 19.47
CA PHE A 605 32.57 -9.35 18.97
C PHE A 605 32.35 -8.22 17.98
N VAL A 606 32.87 -7.04 18.27
CA VAL A 606 32.81 -5.89 17.36
C VAL A 606 33.56 -6.18 16.05
N ALA A 607 34.70 -6.89 16.11
CA ALA A 607 35.42 -7.30 14.91
C ALA A 607 34.60 -8.27 14.05
N VAL A 608 33.96 -9.29 14.66
CA VAL A 608 33.08 -10.23 13.95
C VAL A 608 31.88 -9.51 13.35
N GLU A 609 31.27 -8.59 14.09
CA GLU A 609 30.18 -7.74 13.61
C GLU A 609 30.60 -6.95 12.36
N HIS A 610 31.74 -6.26 12.38
CA HIS A 610 32.24 -5.49 11.23
C HIS A 610 32.55 -6.39 10.02
N ILE A 611 33.04 -7.61 10.24
CA ILE A 611 33.25 -8.60 9.16
C ILE A 611 31.91 -9.00 8.54
N LEU A 612 30.88 -9.26 9.35
CA LEU A 612 29.55 -9.63 8.86
C LEU A 612 28.85 -8.45 8.16
N LEU A 613 29.02 -7.23 8.66
CA LEU A 613 28.54 -6.02 7.99
C LEU A 613 29.28 -5.79 6.66
N ALA A 614 30.59 -5.98 6.61
CA ALA A 614 31.37 -5.89 5.38
C ALA A 614 30.94 -6.97 4.37
N LEU A 615 30.70 -8.20 4.81
CA LEU A 615 30.18 -9.28 3.97
C LEU A 615 28.78 -8.96 3.44
N LYS A 616 27.89 -8.42 4.28
CA LYS A 616 26.57 -7.93 3.87
C LYS A 616 26.69 -6.88 2.78
N MET A 617 27.52 -5.87 2.98
CA MET A 617 27.74 -4.80 1.99
C MET A 617 28.34 -5.36 0.69
N ALA A 618 29.24 -6.35 0.77
CA ALA A 618 29.78 -7.02 -0.40
C ALA A 618 28.70 -7.77 -1.18
N VAL A 619 27.83 -8.54 -0.52
CA VAL A 619 26.70 -9.24 -1.16
C VAL A 619 25.75 -8.24 -1.83
N ALA A 620 25.40 -7.14 -1.14
CA ALA A 620 24.58 -6.08 -1.69
C ALA A 620 25.23 -5.40 -2.91
N TYR A 621 26.55 -5.24 -2.91
CA TYR A 621 27.28 -4.69 -4.05
C TYR A 621 27.35 -5.65 -5.25
N PHE A 622 27.49 -6.96 -5.01
CA PHE A 622 27.62 -7.96 -6.08
C PHE A 622 26.29 -8.34 -6.75
N ILE A 623 25.15 -8.08 -6.11
CA ILE A 623 23.83 -8.35 -6.67
C ILE A 623 23.27 -7.02 -7.19
N PRO A 624 23.33 -6.74 -8.51
CA PRO A 624 22.86 -5.44 -9.00
C PRO A 624 21.34 -5.32 -8.81
N ASP A 625 20.87 -4.12 -8.44
CA ASP A 625 19.45 -3.85 -8.15
C ASP A 625 18.52 -4.08 -9.35
N VAL A 626 19.03 -3.97 -10.57
CA VAL A 626 18.27 -4.10 -11.82
C VAL A 626 18.84 -5.26 -12.63
N PRO A 627 18.00 -6.15 -13.19
CA PRO A 627 18.48 -7.21 -14.09
C PRO A 627 19.05 -6.64 -15.40
N ASP A 628 20.12 -7.24 -15.91
CA ASP A 628 20.83 -6.79 -17.12
C ASP A 628 19.91 -6.62 -18.33
N TRP A 629 18.93 -7.50 -18.52
CA TRP A 629 18.00 -7.40 -19.65
C TRP A 629 17.07 -6.19 -19.54
N VAL A 630 16.67 -5.80 -18.32
CA VAL A 630 15.88 -4.59 -18.08
C VAL A 630 16.73 -3.35 -18.37
N GLU A 631 17.96 -3.34 -17.89
CA GLU A 631 18.90 -2.23 -18.13
C GLU A 631 19.15 -2.04 -19.63
N VAL A 632 19.38 -3.14 -20.37
CA VAL A 632 19.54 -3.11 -21.82
C VAL A 632 18.29 -2.58 -22.52
N GLU A 633 17.09 -2.97 -22.09
CA GLU A 633 15.86 -2.54 -22.73
C GLU A 633 15.54 -1.06 -22.44
N VAL A 634 15.75 -0.60 -21.21
CA VAL A 634 15.67 0.82 -20.86
C VAL A 634 16.68 1.64 -21.67
N ALA A 635 17.91 1.14 -21.84
CA ALA A 635 18.93 1.79 -22.65
C ALA A 635 18.54 1.84 -24.14
N LYS A 636 17.93 0.79 -24.69
CA LYS A 636 17.39 0.79 -26.06
C LYS A 636 16.29 1.84 -26.24
N ILE A 637 15.34 1.92 -25.31
CA ILE A 637 14.26 2.92 -25.33
C ILE A 637 14.87 4.33 -25.32
N ALA A 638 15.80 4.61 -24.39
CA ALA A 638 16.48 5.90 -24.31
C ALA A 638 17.25 6.25 -25.59
N TYR A 639 17.92 5.28 -26.20
CA TYR A 639 18.65 5.47 -27.46
C TYR A 639 17.70 5.75 -28.63
N GLN A 640 16.57 5.04 -28.73
CA GLN A 640 15.55 5.27 -29.75
C GLN A 640 14.93 6.66 -29.61
N SER A 641 14.60 7.10 -28.39
CA SER A 641 14.09 8.44 -28.12
C SER A 641 15.09 9.52 -28.53
N LYS A 642 16.39 9.30 -28.28
CA LYS A 642 17.45 10.21 -28.74
C LYS A 642 17.55 10.28 -30.27
N LEU A 643 17.49 9.15 -30.96
CA LEU A 643 17.51 9.11 -32.43
C LEU A 643 16.27 9.79 -33.03
N ALA A 644 15.09 9.59 -32.44
CA ALA A 644 13.86 10.25 -32.86
C ALA A 644 13.98 11.78 -32.74
N LEU A 645 14.48 12.28 -31.61
CA LEU A 645 14.71 13.70 -31.40
C LEU A 645 15.72 14.29 -32.40
N GLN A 646 16.82 13.57 -32.67
CA GLN A 646 17.81 14.01 -33.66
C GLN A 646 17.22 14.11 -35.07
N LYS A 647 16.43 13.10 -35.49
CA LYS A 647 15.73 13.13 -36.79
C LYS A 647 14.78 14.31 -36.88
N GLU A 648 14.01 14.58 -35.83
CA GLU A 648 13.10 15.71 -35.78
C GLU A 648 13.84 17.06 -35.86
N GLN A 649 14.95 17.21 -35.12
CA GLN A 649 15.80 18.41 -35.19
C GLN A 649 16.38 18.63 -36.58
N ILE A 650 16.87 17.57 -37.24
CA ILE A 650 17.37 17.63 -38.62
C ILE A 650 16.24 18.09 -39.55
N GLN A 651 15.05 17.49 -39.46
CA GLN A 651 13.90 17.86 -40.28
C GLN A 651 13.46 19.31 -40.05
N ARG A 652 13.38 19.76 -38.78
CA ARG A 652 13.07 21.16 -38.42
C ARG A 652 14.11 22.12 -38.98
N SER A 653 15.39 21.78 -38.91
CA SER A 653 16.48 22.61 -39.45
C SER A 653 16.41 22.71 -40.98
N ALA A 654 16.11 21.61 -41.67
CA ALA A 654 15.93 21.58 -43.12
C ALA A 654 14.69 22.38 -43.56
N ALA A 655 13.58 22.27 -42.83
CA ALA A 655 12.36 23.04 -43.07
C ALA A 655 12.57 24.54 -42.86
N SER A 656 13.34 24.92 -41.83
CA SER A 656 13.71 26.31 -41.56
C SER A 656 14.59 26.89 -42.67
N LYS A 657 15.59 26.15 -43.16
CA LYS A 657 16.40 26.54 -44.32
C LYS A 657 15.56 26.73 -45.58
N ARG A 658 14.65 25.80 -45.89
CA ARG A 658 13.72 25.94 -47.03
C ARG A 658 12.82 27.17 -46.91
N LYS A 659 12.28 27.46 -45.71
CA LYS A 659 11.51 28.69 -45.48
C LYS A 659 12.35 29.96 -45.70
N ALA A 660 13.60 29.97 -45.23
CA ALA A 660 14.50 31.10 -45.43
C ALA A 660 14.84 31.31 -46.92
N GLU A 661 15.08 30.23 -47.67
CA GLU A 661 15.31 30.30 -49.13
C GLU A 661 14.09 30.87 -49.86
N VAL A 662 12.87 30.37 -49.57
CA VAL A 662 11.63 30.90 -50.16
C VAL A 662 11.44 32.38 -49.86
N ILE A 663 11.67 32.82 -48.62
CA ILE A 663 11.59 34.24 -48.24
C ILE A 663 12.64 35.08 -48.97
N SER A 664 13.84 34.54 -49.25
CA SER A 664 14.87 35.26 -50.02
C SER A 664 14.59 35.32 -51.53
N THR A 665 13.65 34.51 -52.03
CA THR A 665 13.29 34.45 -53.46
C THR A 665 12.06 35.29 -53.79
N ILE A 666 11.31 35.73 -52.76
CA ILE A 666 10.18 36.68 -52.83
C ILE A 666 10.74 38.08 -52.56
#